data_AF-A0A2E0TGX4-F1
#
_entry.id   AF-A0A2E0TGX4-F1
#
_cell.length_a   1.000
_cell.length_b   1.000
_cell.length_c   1.000
_cell.angle_alpha   90.00
_cell.angle_beta   90.00
_cell.angle_gamma   90.00
#
_symmetry.space_group_name_H-M   'P 1'
#
loop_
_entity.id
_entity.type
_entity.pdbx_description
1 polymer ?
#
loop_
_entity_poly.entity_id
_entity_poly.type
_entity_poly.pdbx_seq_one_letter_code
_entity_poly.pdbx_strand_id
1 'polypeptide(L)'
;MTRPPEEELDRLDETHLDEEAEEASRRVRHAPRFQRVRRPETGAQPGSAAWQARLAALATPASEGFAVDLVRSGGPRVASLDGDPLVALDAGEGVLRSPRGYQPGPAVRAHAEGGFGAALTGDDGVRARAEEAAFAAWLRARSPEHPHVAFLPSVATARDLALTAAQRLRPEAPLALALEGGAELGVPVERHGAPASIPGEAPVAPAGWAEAAGRGELGAFADAPGLGETVRALEAIDARLGARPDVYAVHVEPLQEATERWLGPAFLAGLRAVAARRRVALIVDEVGGGFGAGAVGQLALHAEAMVGLAPPELVVFGGAAQVGVVVGVDPLPPARDRAHPAALFRGRLAAEALGRHASDLEGAVRERLERLAGRFAIVSGVRAAGRAFAFELPTEAHVAALRAQAPARGALPLAGSEAAPRTVRYRLGERWGERELDALFDALRATLKYLEARLDAAGAGPPWEPEPPPPKAARRPPIDAPTRVRAVPPGEAEAMLDAVVGLEARVYEPARRDSKEKLGLAFRDPAGVAVVAEAERDGAWELVGCALGAPLERIEGVPGADVDRMRPLRNSLYALSTTLDPTWRGHGLGRRMKEALVDAAAAVRRPDGSPRYHYVCGRMRVGATGAMMAINAQLGATEVYRLERQYEGDAQATYYRMPLRGPVVVPARREAHAPASAFRLGRPERLLDGAPRTLRQLARRGGLEGPAVHGLPLGLRPTPPILRALEHVRALVPAHPRVHVAACLGDAVEAARRSLGRPAAAAVVGLEGGWLGELGPTARALGPTRTAIPRPPTPASLLPHPAADLEGAREALEALADQPGGPALAALFLEPLQRRTGRRVPDPFWAALEDWRAATGVPVVLVESASAGWRSGAGPLLASELPFTPDRLVWAAGRVAFAHAPEDAPFPAAGWDADPLALVQAHHALRAARDLALDGLVAAARLEDALAPLRGAGAEERGTGALRFAVLGDAAGPVAALLEARGIHPARVGGVLRFAPPLDAPPERFDALQTALERAAREHLS
;
A
#
# COMPACT_ATOMS: atom_id res chain seq x y z
N MET A 1 31.13 -1.67 -12.94
CA MET A 1 30.57 -2.42 -11.78
C MET A 1 30.81 -3.92 -12.00
N THR A 2 30.74 -4.78 -10.98
CA THR A 2 30.86 -6.25 -11.17
C THR A 2 29.51 -6.88 -11.49
N ARG A 3 29.47 -7.86 -12.40
CA ARG A 3 28.28 -8.69 -12.62
C ARG A 3 27.84 -9.38 -11.33
N PRO A 4 26.53 -9.61 -11.14
CA PRO A 4 26.07 -10.40 -10.00
C PRO A 4 26.64 -11.83 -10.08
N PRO A 5 27.03 -12.43 -8.94
CA PRO A 5 27.44 -13.82 -8.92
C PRO A 5 26.22 -14.71 -9.20
N GLU A 6 26.21 -15.41 -10.34
CA GLU A 6 25.09 -16.27 -10.77
C GLU A 6 24.73 -17.34 -9.72
N GLU A 7 25.73 -17.89 -9.02
CA GLU A 7 25.54 -18.86 -7.93
C GLU A 7 24.70 -18.29 -6.77
N GLU A 8 24.81 -16.98 -6.48
CA GLU A 8 24.00 -16.34 -5.46
C GLU A 8 22.55 -16.22 -5.89
N LEU A 9 22.30 -15.85 -7.15
CA LEU A 9 20.96 -15.74 -7.70
C LEU A 9 20.27 -17.10 -7.79
N ASP A 10 20.99 -18.16 -8.18
CA ASP A 10 20.46 -19.54 -8.20
C ASP A 10 20.03 -20.00 -6.80
N ARG A 11 20.90 -19.79 -5.80
CA ARG A 11 20.60 -20.12 -4.41
C ARG A 11 19.37 -19.35 -3.90
N LEU A 12 19.27 -18.06 -4.22
CA LEU A 12 18.09 -17.25 -3.86
C LEU A 12 16.83 -17.78 -4.55
N ASP A 13 16.90 -18.12 -5.83
CA ASP A 13 15.77 -18.62 -6.60
C ASP A 13 15.20 -19.93 -6.03
N GLU A 14 16.06 -20.88 -5.67
CA GLU A 14 15.70 -22.13 -5.00
C GLU A 14 15.08 -21.87 -3.63
N THR A 15 15.78 -21.11 -2.79
CA THR A 15 15.32 -20.76 -1.42
C THR A 15 13.93 -20.09 -1.46
N HIS A 16 13.74 -19.14 -2.39
CA HIS A 16 12.48 -18.42 -2.53
C HIS A 16 11.33 -19.32 -2.95
N LEU A 17 11.55 -20.32 -3.80
CA LEU A 17 10.50 -21.27 -4.23
C LEU A 17 10.03 -22.14 -3.07
N ASP A 18 10.96 -22.62 -2.25
CA ASP A 18 10.66 -23.45 -1.08
C ASP A 18 9.89 -22.64 -0.03
N GLU A 19 10.36 -21.45 0.30
CA GLU A 19 9.68 -20.53 1.23
C GLU A 19 8.27 -20.14 0.74
N GLU A 20 8.10 -19.89 -0.55
CA GLU A 20 6.80 -19.60 -1.16
C GLU A 20 5.85 -20.80 -1.09
N ALA A 21 6.36 -22.02 -1.29
CA ALA A 21 5.57 -23.24 -1.16
C ALA A 21 5.11 -23.45 0.30
N GLU A 22 6.00 -23.23 1.27
CA GLU A 22 5.67 -23.28 2.69
C GLU A 22 4.63 -22.21 3.05
N GLU A 23 4.85 -20.95 2.67
CA GLU A 23 3.92 -19.85 2.92
C GLU A 23 2.54 -20.10 2.32
N ALA A 24 2.48 -20.57 1.07
CA ALA A 24 1.22 -20.88 0.39
C ALA A 24 0.48 -22.08 1.00
N SER A 25 1.17 -22.92 1.78
CA SER A 25 0.55 -24.02 2.54
C SER A 25 -0.15 -23.53 3.82
N ARG A 26 0.28 -22.38 4.37
CA ARG A 26 -0.32 -21.78 5.57
C ARG A 26 -1.72 -21.27 5.24
N ARG A 27 -2.70 -21.70 6.04
CA ARG A 27 -4.11 -21.29 5.91
C ARG A 27 -4.63 -20.81 7.24
N VAL A 28 -5.52 -19.82 7.22
CA VAL A 28 -6.20 -19.33 8.43
C VAL A 28 -6.87 -20.46 9.22
N ARG A 29 -7.40 -21.51 8.56
CA ARG A 29 -7.99 -22.67 9.25
C ARG A 29 -6.99 -23.51 10.05
N HIS A 30 -5.71 -23.54 9.64
CA HIS A 30 -4.64 -24.27 10.32
C HIS A 30 -3.82 -23.36 11.24
N ALA A 31 -3.89 -22.04 11.01
CA ALA A 31 -3.23 -20.99 11.75
C ALA A 31 -4.26 -19.88 12.07
N PRO A 32 -5.13 -20.10 13.07
CA PRO A 32 -6.25 -19.20 13.35
C PRO A 32 -5.77 -17.84 13.84
N ARG A 33 -6.58 -16.81 13.56
CA ARG A 33 -6.27 -15.45 13.99
C ARG A 33 -6.37 -15.27 15.50
N PHE A 34 -5.51 -14.43 16.06
CA PHE A 34 -5.52 -14.14 17.48
C PHE A 34 -6.58 -13.11 17.87
N GLN A 35 -7.23 -13.34 19.01
CA GLN A 35 -8.29 -12.48 19.56
C GLN A 35 -7.85 -11.72 20.82
N ARG A 36 -6.60 -11.91 21.25
CA ARG A 36 -6.01 -11.32 22.45
C ARG A 36 -4.55 -11.01 22.19
N VAL A 37 -4.02 -10.02 22.90
CA VAL A 37 -2.59 -9.84 23.06
C VAL A 37 -2.00 -11.14 23.63
N ARG A 38 -0.84 -11.53 23.13
CA ARG A 38 -0.14 -12.75 23.53
C ARG A 38 1.35 -12.44 23.59
N ARG A 39 2.01 -12.95 24.62
CA ARG A 39 3.46 -12.97 24.75
C ARG A 39 3.95 -14.39 24.45
N PRO A 40 5.12 -14.56 23.80
CA PRO A 40 5.76 -15.87 23.71
C PRO A 40 6.11 -16.38 25.11
N GLU A 41 5.98 -17.68 25.34
CA GLU A 41 6.22 -18.35 26.64
C GLU A 41 7.69 -18.24 27.06
N THR A 42 8.61 -18.40 26.12
CA THR A 42 10.06 -18.23 26.33
C THR A 42 10.50 -16.77 26.13
N GLY A 43 9.61 -15.94 25.59
CA GLY A 43 9.88 -14.60 25.07
C GLY A 43 10.80 -14.53 23.85
N ALA A 44 11.36 -15.66 23.41
CA ALA A 44 12.17 -15.73 22.20
C ALA A 44 11.29 -15.63 20.94
N GLN A 45 11.83 -14.99 19.89
CA GLN A 45 11.20 -14.87 18.58
C GLN A 45 12.19 -15.27 17.48
N PRO A 46 12.62 -16.55 17.43
CA PRO A 46 13.72 -16.99 16.59
C PRO A 46 13.42 -16.85 15.09
N GLY A 47 12.17 -17.08 14.66
CA GLY A 47 11.78 -16.91 13.27
C GLY A 47 11.83 -15.45 12.86
N SER A 48 11.25 -14.57 13.69
CA SER A 48 11.33 -13.13 13.46
C SER A 48 12.76 -12.61 13.49
N ALA A 49 13.61 -13.10 14.40
CA ALA A 49 15.02 -12.73 14.47
C ALA A 49 15.79 -13.14 13.21
N ALA A 50 15.52 -14.32 12.64
CA ALA A 50 16.13 -14.75 11.39
C ALA A 50 15.76 -13.83 10.21
N TRP A 51 14.49 -13.45 10.11
CA TRP A 51 14.03 -12.49 9.08
C TRP A 51 14.59 -11.07 9.30
N GLN A 52 14.70 -10.62 10.56
CA GLN A 52 15.32 -9.34 10.88
C GLN A 52 16.81 -9.32 10.54
N ALA A 53 17.53 -10.42 10.79
CA ALA A 53 18.93 -10.54 10.40
C ALA A 53 19.10 -10.43 8.88
N ARG A 54 18.21 -11.05 8.10
CA ARG A 54 18.16 -10.91 6.64
C ARG A 54 17.89 -9.47 6.22
N LEU A 55 16.89 -8.81 6.80
CA LEU A 55 16.58 -7.40 6.52
C LEU A 55 17.75 -6.46 6.86
N ALA A 56 18.42 -6.68 8.00
CA ALA A 56 19.59 -5.93 8.41
C ALA A 56 20.74 -6.09 7.40
N ALA A 57 20.93 -7.29 6.83
CA ALA A 57 21.90 -7.53 5.77
C ALA A 57 21.57 -6.82 4.45
N LEU A 58 20.33 -6.34 4.27
CA LEU A 58 19.93 -5.51 3.13
C LEU A 58 20.27 -4.03 3.31
N ALA A 59 20.87 -3.64 4.45
CA ALA A 59 21.22 -2.26 4.80
C ALA A 59 20.04 -1.28 4.60
N THR A 60 18.83 -1.78 4.85
CA THR A 60 17.59 -1.01 4.87
C THR A 60 17.42 -0.31 6.22
N PRO A 61 16.59 0.74 6.34
CA PRO A 61 16.26 1.34 7.64
C PRO A 61 15.85 0.24 8.62
N ALA A 62 16.39 0.27 9.85
CA ALA A 62 16.10 -0.74 10.85
C ALA A 62 14.58 -0.84 11.06
N SER A 63 13.98 -1.99 10.69
CA SER A 63 12.57 -2.19 11.00
C SER A 63 12.42 -2.41 12.50
N GLU A 64 11.60 -1.58 13.12
CA GLU A 64 11.28 -1.77 14.53
C GLU A 64 10.29 -2.92 14.67
N GLY A 65 10.77 -4.06 15.19
CA GLY A 65 9.92 -5.15 15.66
C GLY A 65 10.21 -6.49 15.00
N PHE A 66 9.16 -7.18 14.57
CA PHE A 66 9.18 -8.58 14.16
C PHE A 66 8.62 -8.77 12.75
N ALA A 67 8.98 -9.87 12.10
CA ALA A 67 8.41 -10.25 10.81
C ALA A 67 6.92 -10.56 10.96
N VAL A 68 6.08 -9.90 10.16
CA VAL A 68 4.62 -9.93 10.34
C VAL A 68 4.02 -11.17 9.68
N ASP A 69 3.17 -11.87 10.42
CA ASP A 69 2.28 -12.90 9.87
C ASP A 69 0.92 -12.30 9.50
N LEU A 70 0.72 -12.00 8.23
CA LEU A 70 -0.55 -11.47 7.73
C LEU A 70 -1.71 -12.47 7.81
N VAL A 71 -1.45 -13.78 7.83
CA VAL A 71 -2.48 -14.82 7.94
C VAL A 71 -3.08 -14.84 9.35
N ARG A 72 -2.23 -14.79 10.39
CA ARG A 72 -2.64 -14.81 11.81
C ARG A 72 -3.03 -13.44 12.36
N SER A 73 -2.63 -12.35 11.69
CA SER A 73 -3.04 -10.98 12.03
C SER A 73 -4.51 -10.71 11.70
N GLY A 74 -5.17 -9.83 12.44
CA GLY A 74 -6.59 -9.53 12.22
C GLY A 74 -7.14 -8.39 13.08
N GLY A 75 -7.89 -7.49 12.44
CA GLY A 75 -8.39 -6.28 13.08
C GLY A 75 -7.23 -5.43 13.62
N PRO A 76 -7.31 -4.91 14.85
CA PRO A 76 -6.24 -4.11 15.43
C PRO A 76 -5.04 -4.94 15.93
N ARG A 77 -5.00 -6.24 15.67
CA ARG A 77 -3.97 -7.14 16.19
C ARG A 77 -3.02 -7.59 15.09
N VAL A 78 -1.74 -7.50 15.38
CA VAL A 78 -0.66 -8.01 14.53
C VAL A 78 0.08 -9.12 15.25
N ALA A 79 0.41 -10.19 14.52
CA ALA A 79 1.11 -11.36 15.02
C ALA A 79 2.48 -11.50 14.36
N SER A 80 3.48 -11.96 15.13
CA SER A 80 4.78 -12.33 14.59
C SER A 80 4.72 -13.65 13.82
N LEU A 81 5.72 -13.91 12.97
CA LEU A 81 5.81 -15.12 12.15
C LEU A 81 6.14 -16.39 12.95
N ASP A 82 6.58 -16.24 14.19
CA ASP A 82 7.06 -17.33 15.05
C ASP A 82 6.01 -18.40 15.35
N GLY A 83 6.47 -19.62 15.64
CA GLY A 83 5.59 -20.72 16.06
C GLY A 83 4.80 -20.37 17.33
N ASP A 84 5.46 -19.75 18.30
CA ASP A 84 4.85 -19.11 19.46
C ASP A 84 4.90 -17.58 19.33
N PRO A 85 3.85 -16.96 18.75
CA PRO A 85 3.94 -15.60 18.27
C PRO A 85 3.75 -14.57 19.38
N LEU A 86 4.47 -13.45 19.25
CA LEU A 86 4.08 -12.19 19.87
C LEU A 86 2.84 -11.65 19.15
N VAL A 87 1.83 -11.26 19.90
CA VAL A 87 0.62 -10.62 19.37
C VAL A 87 0.41 -9.31 20.09
N ALA A 88 0.45 -8.21 19.34
CA ALA A 88 0.32 -6.86 19.85
C ALA A 88 -0.85 -6.13 19.19
N LEU A 89 -1.34 -5.08 19.86
CA LEU A 89 -2.26 -4.11 19.28
C LEU A 89 -1.47 -3.11 18.44
N ASP A 90 -1.78 -3.05 17.15
CA ASP A 90 -1.22 -2.07 16.24
C ASP A 90 -2.10 -0.82 16.27
N ALA A 91 -1.64 0.18 17.00
CA ALA A 91 -2.14 1.56 16.93
C ALA A 91 -1.14 2.44 16.16
N GLY A 92 -0.36 1.79 15.30
CA GLY A 92 0.78 2.31 14.57
C GLY A 92 0.48 2.60 13.09
N GLU A 93 1.52 2.51 12.28
CA GLU A 93 1.54 2.68 10.82
C GLU A 93 0.57 1.78 10.04
N GLY A 94 0.28 0.57 10.56
CA GLY A 94 -0.68 -0.34 9.94
C GLY A 94 -2.09 0.23 9.89
N VAL A 95 -2.45 1.06 10.88
CA VAL A 95 -3.78 1.68 10.98
C VAL A 95 -3.90 2.94 10.13
N LEU A 96 -2.82 3.72 9.99
CA LEU A 96 -2.78 4.89 9.10
C LEU A 96 -3.12 4.51 7.65
N ARG A 97 -2.58 3.37 7.20
CA ARG A 97 -2.91 2.85 5.87
C ARG A 97 -4.18 2.05 5.84
N SER A 98 -4.52 1.29 6.88
CA SER A 98 -5.75 0.51 6.90
C SER A 98 -6.55 0.89 8.15
N PRO A 99 -7.51 1.82 8.07
CA PRO A 99 -8.37 2.16 9.20
C PRO A 99 -9.13 0.95 9.76
N ARG A 100 -9.26 -0.14 9.00
CA ARG A 100 -9.88 -1.40 9.46
C ARG A 100 -8.88 -2.41 10.06
N GLY A 101 -7.62 -2.03 10.14
CA GLY A 101 -6.49 -2.85 10.57
C GLY A 101 -6.18 -4.00 9.62
N TYR A 102 -5.64 -5.08 10.17
CA TYR A 102 -5.29 -6.29 9.44
C TYR A 102 -6.54 -7.08 9.02
N GLN A 103 -6.38 -7.77 7.90
CA GLN A 103 -7.41 -8.54 7.20
C GLN A 103 -8.76 -7.79 7.10
N PRO A 104 -8.80 -6.63 6.41
CA PRO A 104 -10.02 -5.83 6.25
C PRO A 104 -11.06 -6.64 5.47
N GLY A 105 -12.22 -6.84 6.09
CA GLY A 105 -13.26 -7.76 5.61
C GLY A 105 -13.63 -7.59 4.13
N PRO A 106 -13.91 -6.35 3.66
CA PRO A 106 -14.24 -6.12 2.25
C PRO A 106 -13.16 -6.57 1.26
N ALA A 107 -11.88 -6.30 1.55
CA ALA A 107 -10.78 -6.68 0.67
C ALA A 107 -10.46 -8.19 0.73
N VAL A 108 -10.51 -8.80 1.92
CA VAL A 108 -10.37 -10.28 2.06
C VAL A 108 -11.45 -11.01 1.28
N ARG A 109 -12.70 -10.56 1.44
CA ARG A 109 -13.85 -11.09 0.71
C ARG A 109 -13.65 -10.92 -0.79
N ALA A 110 -13.30 -9.71 -1.23
CA ALA A 110 -13.04 -9.46 -2.64
C ALA A 110 -11.87 -10.30 -3.19
N HIS A 111 -10.82 -10.55 -2.41
CA HIS A 111 -9.74 -11.46 -2.80
C HIS A 111 -10.26 -12.88 -3.01
N ALA A 112 -10.91 -13.46 -1.98
CA ALA A 112 -11.42 -14.82 -2.03
C ALA A 112 -12.39 -15.05 -3.21
N GLU A 113 -13.23 -14.06 -3.49
CA GLU A 113 -14.26 -14.11 -4.54
C GLU A 113 -13.74 -13.82 -5.96
N GLY A 114 -12.42 -13.63 -6.12
CA GLY A 114 -11.83 -13.29 -7.41
C GLY A 114 -12.05 -11.83 -7.83
N GLY A 115 -12.51 -11.00 -6.90
CA GLY A 115 -12.71 -9.58 -7.06
C GLY A 115 -11.47 -8.85 -7.55
N PHE A 116 -10.25 -9.20 -7.14
CA PHE A 116 -9.00 -8.58 -7.67
C PHE A 116 -8.66 -9.02 -9.11
N GLY A 117 -9.17 -10.15 -9.57
CA GLY A 117 -8.96 -10.68 -10.93
C GLY A 117 -7.50 -10.61 -11.38
N ALA A 118 -7.25 -10.02 -12.55
CA ALA A 118 -5.92 -9.91 -13.14
C ALA A 118 -4.94 -8.97 -12.44
N ALA A 119 -5.42 -8.06 -11.59
CA ALA A 119 -4.56 -7.20 -10.80
C ALA A 119 -3.64 -8.01 -9.86
N LEU A 120 -4.01 -9.27 -9.56
CA LEU A 120 -3.15 -10.20 -8.81
C LEU A 120 -1.87 -10.56 -9.56
N THR A 121 -1.96 -10.72 -10.88
CA THR A 121 -0.90 -11.33 -11.67
C THR A 121 -0.26 -10.40 -12.69
N GLY A 122 -0.78 -9.19 -12.90
CA GLY A 122 -0.12 -8.22 -13.76
C GLY A 122 -0.89 -6.92 -13.97
N ASP A 123 -0.37 -6.13 -14.91
CA ASP A 123 -0.90 -4.83 -15.29
C ASP A 123 -2.07 -4.98 -16.28
N ASP A 124 -3.29 -5.09 -15.74
CA ASP A 124 -4.52 -4.98 -16.52
C ASP A 124 -4.92 -3.50 -16.64
N GLY A 125 -4.42 -2.85 -17.70
CA GLY A 125 -4.70 -1.43 -17.97
C GLY A 125 -6.18 -1.10 -18.18
N VAL A 126 -7.01 -2.05 -18.62
CA VAL A 126 -8.48 -1.84 -18.75
C VAL A 126 -9.12 -1.86 -17.38
N ARG A 127 -8.78 -2.86 -16.58
CA ARG A 127 -9.26 -2.92 -15.21
C ARG A 127 -8.82 -1.71 -14.42
N ALA A 128 -7.56 -1.29 -14.55
CA ALA A 128 -7.05 -0.08 -13.93
C ALA A 128 -7.96 1.11 -14.26
N ARG A 129 -8.28 1.33 -15.54
CA ARG A 129 -9.19 2.40 -15.98
C ARG A 129 -10.62 2.25 -15.43
N ALA A 130 -11.14 1.02 -15.36
CA ALA A 130 -12.47 0.77 -14.81
C ALA A 130 -12.53 1.05 -13.31
N GLU A 131 -11.52 0.64 -12.56
CA GLU A 131 -11.41 0.92 -11.12
C GLU A 131 -11.13 2.41 -10.85
N GLU A 132 -10.26 3.06 -11.64
CA GLU A 132 -10.07 4.52 -11.64
C GLU A 132 -11.41 5.24 -11.85
N ALA A 133 -12.18 4.85 -12.87
CA ALA A 133 -13.46 5.47 -13.17
C ALA A 133 -14.50 5.27 -12.06
N ALA A 134 -14.60 4.05 -11.52
CA ALA A 134 -15.52 3.74 -10.43
C ALA A 134 -15.15 4.50 -9.14
N PHE A 135 -13.85 4.57 -8.81
CA PHE A 135 -13.39 5.28 -7.63
C PHE A 135 -13.55 6.81 -7.79
N ALA A 136 -13.24 7.35 -8.97
CA ALA A 136 -13.48 8.76 -9.26
C ALA A 136 -14.97 9.12 -9.19
N ALA A 137 -15.86 8.25 -9.70
CA ALA A 137 -17.30 8.46 -9.59
C ALA A 137 -17.77 8.50 -8.13
N TRP A 138 -17.23 7.62 -7.28
CA TRP A 138 -17.51 7.63 -5.84
C TRP A 138 -17.05 8.94 -5.18
N LEU A 139 -15.84 9.41 -5.50
CA LEU A 139 -15.28 10.67 -4.96
C LEU A 139 -16.11 11.87 -5.39
N ARG A 140 -16.45 11.99 -6.67
CA ARG A 140 -17.30 13.07 -7.20
C ARG A 140 -18.68 13.11 -6.55
N ALA A 141 -19.23 11.96 -6.20
CA ALA A 141 -20.52 11.91 -5.50
C ALA A 141 -20.43 12.40 -4.04
N ARG A 142 -19.24 12.40 -3.43
CA ARG A 142 -19.01 12.78 -2.03
C ARG A 142 -18.35 14.15 -1.86
N SER A 143 -17.74 14.65 -2.93
CA SER A 143 -17.15 15.97 -3.02
C SER A 143 -17.52 16.57 -4.39
N PRO A 144 -18.80 16.89 -4.62
CA PRO A 144 -19.29 17.40 -5.91
C PRO A 144 -18.62 18.72 -6.34
N GLU A 145 -18.10 19.47 -5.39
CA GLU A 145 -17.35 20.71 -5.57
C GLU A 145 -15.94 20.50 -6.17
N HIS A 146 -15.42 19.26 -6.18
CA HIS A 146 -14.15 18.89 -6.82
C HIS A 146 -14.37 17.85 -7.94
N PRO A 147 -14.80 18.24 -9.15
CA PRO A 147 -15.16 17.31 -10.21
C PRO A 147 -13.94 16.60 -10.85
N HIS A 148 -12.74 17.17 -10.71
CA HIS A 148 -11.52 16.62 -11.30
C HIS A 148 -10.79 15.75 -10.30
N VAL A 149 -10.46 14.51 -10.70
CA VAL A 149 -9.84 13.50 -9.84
C VAL A 149 -8.65 12.89 -10.58
N ALA A 150 -7.51 12.78 -9.91
CA ALA A 150 -6.34 12.07 -10.38
C ALA A 150 -5.87 11.06 -9.32
N PHE A 151 -5.43 9.88 -9.77
CA PHE A 151 -4.87 8.83 -8.92
C PHE A 151 -3.40 8.62 -9.23
N LEU A 152 -2.57 8.70 -8.20
CA LEU A 152 -1.12 8.69 -8.30
C LEU A 152 -0.53 7.51 -7.51
N PRO A 153 0.66 7.01 -7.90
CA PRO A 153 1.30 5.88 -7.23
C PRO A 153 1.60 6.08 -5.75
N SER A 154 1.86 7.32 -5.32
CA SER A 154 2.27 7.66 -3.96
C SER A 154 1.66 8.98 -3.48
N VAL A 155 1.77 9.25 -2.17
CA VAL A 155 1.40 10.55 -1.61
C VAL A 155 2.34 11.66 -2.09
N ALA A 156 3.63 11.37 -2.21
CA ALA A 156 4.62 12.31 -2.72
C ALA A 156 4.27 12.81 -4.13
N THR A 157 3.90 11.89 -5.03
CA THR A 157 3.44 12.25 -6.38
C THR A 157 2.10 12.98 -6.41
N ALA A 158 1.18 12.69 -5.47
CA ALA A 158 -0.06 13.45 -5.33
C ALA A 158 0.20 14.90 -4.88
N ARG A 159 1.07 15.11 -3.88
CA ARG A 159 1.50 16.45 -3.43
C ARG A 159 2.17 17.23 -4.56
N ASP A 160 3.08 16.59 -5.31
CA ASP A 160 3.73 17.20 -6.46
C ASP A 160 2.70 17.61 -7.53
N LEU A 161 1.74 16.75 -7.88
CA LEU A 161 0.69 17.10 -8.84
C LEU A 161 -0.18 18.26 -8.35
N ALA A 162 -0.54 18.31 -7.06
CA ALA A 162 -1.31 19.41 -6.49
C ALA A 162 -0.53 20.74 -6.57
N LEU A 163 0.73 20.76 -6.14
CA LEU A 163 1.60 21.93 -6.25
C LEU A 163 1.74 22.39 -7.70
N THR A 164 1.85 21.44 -8.63
CA THR A 164 1.89 21.70 -10.07
C THR A 164 0.62 22.35 -10.58
N ALA A 165 -0.53 21.81 -10.19
CA ALA A 165 -1.83 22.35 -10.58
C ALA A 165 -2.01 23.78 -10.05
N ALA A 166 -1.59 24.03 -8.81
CA ALA A 166 -1.59 25.37 -8.22
C ALA A 166 -0.64 26.34 -8.94
N GLN A 167 0.58 25.90 -9.28
CA GLN A 167 1.57 26.73 -9.99
C GLN A 167 1.06 27.15 -11.38
N ARG A 168 0.22 26.35 -12.05
CA ARG A 168 -0.40 26.75 -13.33
C ARG A 168 -1.30 27.99 -13.20
N LEU A 169 -1.85 28.24 -12.01
CA LEU A 169 -2.66 29.42 -11.74
C LEU A 169 -1.80 30.69 -11.60
N ARG A 170 -0.52 30.53 -11.20
CA ARG A 170 0.47 31.62 -11.10
C ARG A 170 1.86 31.15 -11.56
N PRO A 171 2.10 30.97 -12.88
CA PRO A 171 3.31 30.32 -13.40
C PRO A 171 4.62 31.01 -13.02
N GLU A 172 4.59 32.33 -12.87
CA GLU A 172 5.75 33.18 -12.53
C GLU A 172 6.13 33.16 -11.05
N ALA A 173 5.27 32.60 -10.19
CA ALA A 173 5.49 32.54 -8.75
C ALA A 173 6.22 31.23 -8.38
N PRO A 174 7.44 31.28 -7.80
CA PRO A 174 8.24 30.11 -7.50
C PRO A 174 8.00 29.54 -6.09
N LEU A 175 7.31 30.26 -5.20
CA LEU A 175 7.25 29.90 -3.78
C LEU A 175 5.88 29.35 -3.37
N ALA A 176 5.85 28.28 -2.59
CA ALA A 176 4.68 27.90 -1.81
C ALA A 176 4.86 28.27 -0.33
N LEU A 177 3.76 28.55 0.36
CA LEU A 177 3.74 28.72 1.81
C LEU A 177 3.20 27.43 2.45
N ALA A 178 3.82 26.93 3.50
CA ALA A 178 3.31 25.82 4.30
C ALA A 178 3.37 26.14 5.79
N LEU A 179 2.76 25.30 6.62
CA LEU A 179 2.79 25.48 8.06
C LEU A 179 3.99 24.76 8.72
N GLU A 180 4.49 25.32 9.82
CA GLU A 180 5.46 24.66 10.68
C GLU A 180 4.90 23.33 11.21
N GLY A 181 5.75 22.30 11.27
CA GLY A 181 5.32 20.95 11.66
C GLY A 181 4.56 20.16 10.59
N GLY A 182 4.29 20.77 9.42
CA GLY A 182 3.70 20.07 8.27
C GLY A 182 4.69 19.23 7.46
N ALA A 183 4.17 18.46 6.51
CA ALA A 183 4.89 17.56 5.63
C ALA A 183 6.00 18.24 4.84
N GLU A 184 7.02 17.48 4.50
CA GLU A 184 8.04 17.91 3.55
C GLU A 184 7.46 17.98 2.13
N LEU A 185 7.75 19.07 1.44
CA LEU A 185 7.38 19.28 0.05
C LEU A 185 8.67 19.35 -0.78
N GLY A 186 8.69 18.72 -1.95
CA GLY A 186 9.87 18.69 -2.82
C GLY A 186 10.19 20.00 -3.55
N VAL A 187 9.52 21.09 -3.19
CA VAL A 187 9.64 22.41 -3.84
C VAL A 187 10.11 23.44 -2.81
N PRO A 188 10.61 24.62 -3.24
CA PRO A 188 10.86 25.73 -2.33
C PRO A 188 9.59 26.10 -1.56
N VAL A 189 9.69 26.08 -0.23
CA VAL A 189 8.59 26.39 0.68
C VAL A 189 9.07 27.33 1.76
N GLU A 190 8.25 28.33 2.05
CA GLU A 190 8.38 29.11 3.27
C GLU A 190 7.42 28.57 4.33
N ARG A 191 7.95 28.32 5.53
CA ARG A 191 7.14 27.81 6.65
C ARG A 191 6.71 28.93 7.58
N HIS A 192 5.47 28.85 8.05
CA HIS A 192 4.88 29.82 8.98
C HIS A 192 4.18 29.11 10.15
N GLY A 193 4.26 29.71 11.34
CA GLY A 193 3.55 29.20 12.53
C GLY A 193 2.03 29.24 12.36
N ALA A 194 1.34 28.31 13.03
CA ALA A 194 -0.11 28.19 13.09
C ALA A 194 -0.56 27.84 14.52
N PRO A 195 -1.78 28.25 14.92
CA PRO A 195 -2.29 27.95 16.25
C PRO A 195 -2.56 26.44 16.34
N ALA A 196 -1.95 25.80 17.33
CA ALA A 196 -2.24 24.41 17.63
C ALA A 196 -3.42 24.36 18.61
N SER A 197 -4.49 23.65 18.27
CA SER A 197 -5.64 23.46 19.16
C SER A 197 -5.95 21.98 19.40
N ILE A 198 -6.57 21.72 20.55
CA ILE A 198 -7.17 20.42 20.86
C ILE A 198 -8.59 20.43 20.24
N PRO A 199 -8.96 19.44 19.41
CA PRO A 199 -10.31 19.33 18.88
C PRO A 199 -11.37 19.24 19.98
N GLY A 200 -12.50 19.93 19.78
CA GLY A 200 -13.54 20.11 20.79
C GLY A 200 -13.34 21.33 21.71
N GLU A 201 -12.10 21.80 21.87
CA GLU A 201 -11.75 23.06 22.56
C GLU A 201 -11.36 24.17 21.58
N ALA A 202 -11.12 23.80 20.31
CA ALA A 202 -10.83 24.73 19.24
C ALA A 202 -12.02 25.68 19.01
N PRO A 203 -11.78 27.00 18.87
CA PRO A 203 -12.85 27.95 18.62
C PRO A 203 -13.51 27.66 17.26
N VAL A 204 -14.84 27.70 17.24
CA VAL A 204 -15.65 27.67 16.03
C VAL A 204 -15.67 29.07 15.42
N ALA A 205 -15.69 29.17 14.09
CA ALA A 205 -15.81 30.44 13.39
C ALA A 205 -17.11 31.17 13.82
N PRO A 206 -17.05 32.37 14.42
CA PRO A 206 -18.25 33.13 14.76
C PRO A 206 -18.95 33.66 13.51
N ALA A 207 -20.19 34.14 13.66
CA ALA A 207 -20.90 34.80 12.57
C ALA A 207 -20.10 36.00 12.03
N GLY A 208 -20.04 36.15 10.70
CA GLY A 208 -19.27 37.20 10.03
C GLY A 208 -17.74 36.97 9.98
N TRP A 209 -17.22 35.89 10.59
CA TRP A 209 -15.78 35.60 10.63
C TRP A 209 -15.12 35.52 9.25
N ALA A 210 -15.69 34.72 8.34
CA ALA A 210 -15.12 34.54 7.01
C ALA A 210 -15.22 35.81 6.15
N GLU A 211 -16.27 36.63 6.36
CA GLU A 211 -16.44 37.92 5.70
C GLU A 211 -15.38 38.92 6.18
N ALA A 212 -15.14 38.98 7.50
CA ALA A 212 -14.07 39.79 8.09
C ALA A 212 -12.68 39.33 7.63
N ALA A 213 -12.42 38.02 7.59
CA ALA A 213 -11.19 37.47 7.00
C ALA A 213 -11.02 37.86 5.52
N GLY A 214 -12.11 37.80 4.75
CA GLY A 214 -12.16 38.22 3.35
C GLY A 214 -11.97 39.72 3.14
N ARG A 215 -12.18 40.55 4.18
CA ARG A 215 -11.89 41.99 4.19
C ARG A 215 -10.53 42.35 4.82
N GLY A 216 -9.91 41.44 5.56
CA GLY A 216 -8.70 41.72 6.36
C GLY A 216 -9.01 42.45 7.68
N GLU A 217 -10.18 42.20 8.26
CA GLU A 217 -10.72 42.87 9.46
C GLU A 217 -10.80 41.91 10.67
N LEU A 218 -9.96 40.87 10.70
CA LEU A 218 -9.99 39.84 11.75
C LEU A 218 -9.69 40.37 13.16
N GLY A 219 -8.95 41.48 13.27
CA GLY A 219 -8.70 42.16 14.54
C GLY A 219 -9.96 42.50 15.34
N ALA A 220 -11.11 42.67 14.69
CA ALA A 220 -12.41 42.88 15.37
C ALA A 220 -12.83 41.69 16.26
N PHE A 221 -12.22 40.52 16.07
CA PHE A 221 -12.48 39.30 16.83
C PHE A 221 -11.32 38.92 17.76
N ALA A 222 -10.29 39.77 17.92
CA ALA A 222 -9.10 39.44 18.72
C ALA A 222 -9.43 39.15 20.19
N ASP A 223 -10.42 39.85 20.75
CA ASP A 223 -10.87 39.70 22.14
C ASP A 223 -11.93 38.60 22.33
N ALA A 224 -12.37 37.95 21.25
CA ALA A 224 -13.33 36.86 21.36
C ALA A 224 -12.68 35.64 22.04
N PRO A 225 -13.39 34.95 22.96
CA PRO A 225 -12.82 33.84 23.73
C PRO A 225 -12.17 32.77 22.85
N GLY A 226 -10.89 32.49 23.08
CA GLY A 226 -10.13 31.46 22.37
C GLY A 226 -9.64 31.85 20.96
N LEU A 227 -10.03 33.01 20.41
CA LEU A 227 -9.72 33.39 19.02
C LEU A 227 -8.46 34.25 18.86
N GLY A 228 -7.93 34.87 19.93
CA GLY A 228 -6.80 35.81 19.82
C GLY A 228 -5.56 35.25 19.14
N GLU A 229 -5.19 33.98 19.38
CA GLU A 229 -4.06 33.33 18.69
C GLU A 229 -4.36 33.02 17.22
N THR A 230 -5.60 32.61 16.94
CA THR A 230 -6.07 32.36 15.58
C THR A 230 -6.06 33.64 14.74
N VAL A 231 -6.53 34.76 15.29
CA VAL A 231 -6.48 36.08 14.64
C VAL A 231 -5.03 36.46 14.34
N ARG A 232 -4.13 36.43 15.34
CA ARG A 232 -2.71 36.78 15.16
C ARG A 232 -2.05 35.94 14.06
N ALA A 233 -2.28 34.64 14.04
CA ALA A 233 -1.69 33.77 13.02
C ALA A 233 -2.22 34.06 11.61
N LEU A 234 -3.53 34.28 11.47
CA LEU A 234 -4.13 34.61 10.17
C LEU A 234 -3.71 35.98 9.66
N GLU A 235 -3.62 36.99 10.53
CA GLU A 235 -3.11 38.32 10.18
C GLU A 235 -1.63 38.28 9.77
N ALA A 236 -0.81 37.45 10.43
CA ALA A 236 0.59 37.26 10.05
C ALA A 236 0.73 36.57 8.68
N ILE A 237 -0.04 35.50 8.44
CA ILE A 237 -0.10 34.84 7.12
C ILE A 237 -0.57 35.83 6.05
N ASP A 238 -1.62 36.59 6.34
CA ASP A 238 -2.18 37.55 5.41
C ASP A 238 -1.20 38.69 5.06
N ALA A 239 -0.54 39.27 6.07
CA ALA A 239 0.51 40.25 5.88
C ALA A 239 1.66 39.68 5.05
N ARG A 240 2.03 38.42 5.31
CA ARG A 240 3.10 37.73 4.58
C ARG A 240 2.75 37.51 3.12
N LEU A 241 1.56 37.02 2.82
CA LEU A 241 1.05 36.87 1.45
C LEU A 241 0.96 38.22 0.73
N GLY A 242 0.63 39.30 1.45
CA GLY A 242 0.66 40.66 0.91
C GLY A 242 2.06 41.16 0.55
N ALA A 243 3.08 40.80 1.34
CA ALA A 243 4.47 41.16 1.10
C ALA A 243 5.17 40.28 0.06
N ARG A 244 4.61 39.10 -0.25
CA ARG A 244 5.20 38.08 -1.13
C ARG A 244 4.29 37.76 -2.31
N PRO A 245 4.28 38.61 -3.36
CA PRO A 245 3.47 38.38 -4.56
C PRO A 245 3.91 37.13 -5.35
N ASP A 246 5.09 36.59 -5.05
CA ASP A 246 5.74 35.43 -5.64
C ASP A 246 5.31 34.09 -4.98
N VAL A 247 4.31 34.12 -4.09
CA VAL A 247 3.66 32.91 -3.53
C VAL A 247 2.50 32.44 -4.40
N TYR A 248 2.52 31.18 -4.87
CA TYR A 248 1.45 30.61 -5.70
C TYR A 248 0.42 29.77 -4.93
N ALA A 249 0.81 29.18 -3.80
CA ALA A 249 -0.06 28.32 -3.01
C ALA A 249 0.20 28.43 -1.50
N VAL A 250 -0.84 28.14 -0.71
CA VAL A 250 -0.76 27.80 0.70
C VAL A 250 -1.08 26.31 0.85
N HIS A 251 -0.18 25.54 1.44
CA HIS A 251 -0.35 24.12 1.75
C HIS A 251 -0.61 23.92 3.23
N VAL A 252 -1.69 23.22 3.57
CA VAL A 252 -2.12 23.02 4.96
C VAL A 252 -2.57 21.58 5.22
N GLU A 253 -2.16 21.00 6.34
CA GLU A 253 -2.71 19.75 6.87
C GLU A 253 -3.69 20.07 8.01
N PRO A 254 -4.99 19.78 7.87
CA PRO A 254 -5.95 19.95 8.97
C PRO A 254 -5.56 19.17 10.22
N LEU A 255 -4.92 18.01 10.01
CA LEU A 255 -4.30 17.17 11.02
C LEU A 255 -2.86 16.92 10.61
N GLN A 256 -1.94 17.59 11.29
CA GLN A 256 -0.51 17.48 11.03
C GLN A 256 -0.04 16.10 11.46
N GLU A 257 0.32 15.25 10.48
CA GLU A 257 0.64 13.86 10.75
C GLU A 257 1.82 13.75 11.73
N ALA A 258 2.88 14.51 11.47
CA ALA A 258 4.14 14.47 12.21
C ALA A 258 4.00 14.83 13.71
N THR A 259 3.02 15.68 14.05
CA THR A 259 2.86 16.24 15.40
C THR A 259 1.57 15.79 16.07
N GLU A 260 0.63 15.12 15.39
CA GLU A 260 -0.75 14.90 15.90
C GLU A 260 -1.34 16.20 16.45
N ARG A 261 -1.22 17.30 15.70
CA ARG A 261 -1.86 18.58 16.03
C ARG A 261 -2.95 18.86 15.02
N TRP A 262 -4.06 19.38 15.51
CA TRP A 262 -5.20 19.72 14.69
C TRP A 262 -5.30 21.23 14.55
N LEU A 263 -5.72 21.66 13.37
CA LEU A 263 -6.05 23.04 13.10
C LEU A 263 -7.52 23.26 13.39
N GLY A 264 -7.82 24.29 14.17
CA GLY A 264 -9.17 24.62 14.57
C GLY A 264 -10.07 25.03 13.38
N PRO A 265 -11.40 24.78 13.45
CA PRO A 265 -12.32 25.17 12.39
C PRO A 265 -12.27 26.66 12.04
N ALA A 266 -12.18 27.55 13.04
CA ALA A 266 -12.04 29.00 12.79
C ALA A 266 -10.78 29.35 11.99
N PHE A 267 -9.65 28.71 12.29
CA PHE A 267 -8.40 28.92 11.57
C PHE A 267 -8.52 28.48 10.11
N LEU A 268 -9.03 27.27 9.85
CA LEU A 268 -9.20 26.75 8.49
C LEU A 268 -10.17 27.62 7.66
N ALA A 269 -11.31 28.01 8.25
CA ALA A 269 -12.27 28.92 7.61
C ALA A 269 -11.65 30.28 7.28
N GLY A 270 -10.90 30.86 8.23
CA GLY A 270 -10.22 32.13 8.05
C GLY A 270 -9.10 32.05 7.00
N LEU A 271 -8.31 30.98 7.00
CA LEU A 271 -7.24 30.74 6.04
C LEU A 271 -7.79 30.64 4.61
N ARG A 272 -8.93 29.97 4.43
CA ARG A 272 -9.61 29.89 3.14
C ARG A 272 -10.01 31.26 2.61
N ALA A 273 -10.58 32.10 3.46
CA ALA A 273 -10.98 33.46 3.11
C ALA A 273 -9.76 34.36 2.81
N VAL A 274 -8.68 34.26 3.60
CA VAL A 274 -7.42 34.96 3.36
C VAL A 274 -6.80 34.55 2.02
N ALA A 275 -6.72 33.25 1.72
CA ALA A 275 -6.19 32.74 0.46
C ALA A 275 -7.01 33.25 -0.74
N ALA A 276 -8.35 33.22 -0.65
CA ALA A 276 -9.25 33.76 -1.67
C ALA A 276 -8.98 35.25 -1.94
N ARG A 277 -8.90 36.05 -0.87
CA ARG A 277 -8.64 37.49 -0.93
C ARG A 277 -7.29 37.82 -1.58
N ARG A 278 -6.26 37.02 -1.28
CA ARG A 278 -4.91 37.16 -1.83
C ARG A 278 -4.74 36.51 -3.21
N ARG A 279 -5.76 35.82 -3.72
CA ARG A 279 -5.74 35.07 -4.99
C ARG A 279 -4.60 34.05 -5.04
N VAL A 280 -4.41 33.35 -3.93
CA VAL A 280 -3.43 32.28 -3.77
C VAL A 280 -4.21 30.96 -3.62
N ALA A 281 -3.76 29.91 -4.29
CA ALA A 281 -4.42 28.61 -4.22
C ALA A 281 -4.27 28.00 -2.82
N LEU A 282 -5.34 27.44 -2.26
CA LEU A 282 -5.31 26.65 -1.04
C LEU A 282 -5.26 25.16 -1.40
N ILE A 283 -4.20 24.49 -0.96
CA ILE A 283 -4.04 23.05 -1.03
C ILE A 283 -4.28 22.48 0.37
N VAL A 284 -5.32 21.68 0.53
CA VAL A 284 -5.61 20.98 1.79
C VAL A 284 -5.11 19.54 1.70
N ASP A 285 -4.18 19.17 2.56
CA ASP A 285 -3.60 17.84 2.64
C ASP A 285 -4.30 17.01 3.72
N GLU A 286 -5.17 16.11 3.28
CA GLU A 286 -5.98 15.19 4.08
C GLU A 286 -5.34 13.80 4.16
N VAL A 287 -4.04 13.65 3.94
CA VAL A 287 -3.35 12.35 4.04
C VAL A 287 -3.50 11.73 5.43
N GLY A 288 -3.32 12.53 6.49
CA GLY A 288 -3.44 12.08 7.88
C GLY A 288 -4.87 12.03 8.43
N GLY A 289 -5.76 12.88 7.91
CA GLY A 289 -7.12 13.09 8.43
C GLY A 289 -8.27 12.49 7.61
N GLY A 290 -8.05 12.27 6.31
CA GLY A 290 -9.08 11.84 5.38
C GLY A 290 -9.48 10.37 5.51
N PHE A 291 -10.51 9.97 4.78
CA PHE A 291 -11.02 8.60 4.72
C PHE A 291 -11.28 7.98 6.12
N GLY A 292 -11.87 8.76 7.02
CA GLY A 292 -12.27 8.33 8.35
C GLY A 292 -11.11 8.11 9.34
N ALA A 293 -9.90 8.56 9.00
CA ALA A 293 -8.72 8.46 9.86
C ALA A 293 -8.70 9.51 10.97
N GLY A 294 -9.09 10.75 10.67
CA GLY A 294 -9.17 11.84 11.64
C GLY A 294 -10.47 11.81 12.44
N ALA A 295 -11.61 11.81 11.74
CA ALA A 295 -12.93 11.83 12.34
C ALA A 295 -13.81 10.68 11.83
N VAL A 296 -14.68 10.17 12.71
CA VAL A 296 -15.52 9.01 12.44
C VAL A 296 -16.45 9.26 11.25
N GLY A 297 -16.32 8.45 10.20
CA GLY A 297 -17.25 8.42 9.07
C GLY A 297 -17.11 9.59 8.08
N GLN A 298 -16.22 10.54 8.33
CA GLN A 298 -15.98 11.67 7.43
C GLN A 298 -14.98 11.34 6.33
N LEU A 299 -15.17 11.91 5.14
CA LEU A 299 -14.20 11.81 4.05
C LEU A 299 -12.99 12.72 4.28
N ALA A 300 -13.20 13.93 4.81
CA ALA A 300 -12.19 14.97 4.96
C ALA A 300 -12.51 15.84 6.19
N LEU A 301 -11.50 16.21 6.97
CA LEU A 301 -11.66 17.05 8.16
C LEU A 301 -12.01 18.50 7.83
N HIS A 302 -11.47 19.05 6.74
CA HIS A 302 -11.74 20.45 6.37
C HIS A 302 -13.20 20.71 5.97
N ALA A 303 -13.94 19.67 5.59
CA ALA A 303 -15.29 19.80 5.04
C ALA A 303 -16.24 20.47 6.04
N GLU A 304 -16.15 20.15 7.34
CA GLU A 304 -16.97 20.79 8.37
C GLU A 304 -16.53 22.23 8.67
N ALA A 305 -15.22 22.50 8.62
CA ALA A 305 -14.68 23.82 8.88
C ALA A 305 -14.99 24.84 7.78
N MET A 306 -15.20 24.38 6.54
CA MET A 306 -15.39 25.24 5.36
C MET A 306 -16.82 25.23 4.81
N VAL A 307 -17.79 24.76 5.59
CA VAL A 307 -19.21 24.78 5.19
C VAL A 307 -19.65 26.20 4.84
N GLY A 308 -20.24 26.38 3.66
CA GLY A 308 -20.72 27.68 3.17
C GLY A 308 -19.64 28.60 2.60
N LEU A 309 -18.38 28.16 2.54
CA LEU A 309 -17.29 28.85 1.86
C LEU A 309 -17.04 28.27 0.46
N ALA A 310 -16.28 28.99 -0.35
CA ALA A 310 -15.72 28.41 -1.57
C ALA A 310 -14.82 27.23 -1.20
N PRO A 311 -14.85 26.11 -1.95
CA PRO A 311 -13.98 24.96 -1.68
C PRO A 311 -12.50 25.36 -1.78
N PRO A 312 -11.59 24.63 -1.14
CA PRO A 312 -10.17 24.73 -1.46
C PRO A 312 -9.95 24.42 -2.94
N GLU A 313 -8.95 25.01 -3.58
CA GLU A 313 -8.69 24.76 -5.00
C GLU A 313 -8.30 23.30 -5.25
N LEU A 314 -7.58 22.69 -4.29
CA LEU A 314 -7.06 21.34 -4.37
C LEU A 314 -7.12 20.63 -3.01
N VAL A 315 -7.45 19.34 -3.02
CA VAL A 315 -7.35 18.46 -1.84
C VAL A 315 -6.52 17.23 -2.19
N VAL A 316 -5.55 16.91 -1.33
CA VAL A 316 -4.68 15.74 -1.45
C VAL A 316 -5.14 14.69 -0.43
N PHE A 317 -5.33 13.45 -0.87
CA PHE A 317 -5.54 12.31 0.02
C PHE A 317 -4.45 11.26 -0.16
N GLY A 318 -4.26 10.46 0.89
CA GLY A 318 -3.29 9.38 0.94
C GLY A 318 -3.62 8.41 2.07
N GLY A 319 -2.60 7.69 2.56
CA GLY A 319 -2.74 6.80 3.71
C GLY A 319 -3.88 5.79 3.54
N ALA A 320 -4.97 6.02 4.26
CA ALA A 320 -6.21 5.23 4.21
C ALA A 320 -6.81 5.08 2.80
N ALA A 321 -6.58 6.06 1.90
CA ALA A 321 -7.00 6.01 0.50
C ALA A 321 -6.32 4.89 -0.32
N GLN A 322 -5.25 4.26 0.19
CA GLN A 322 -4.39 3.25 -0.45
C GLN A 322 -3.54 3.74 -1.63
N VAL A 323 -3.87 4.89 -2.20
CA VAL A 323 -3.21 5.53 -3.35
C VAL A 323 -3.08 7.02 -3.07
N GLY A 324 -2.18 7.71 -3.77
CA GLY A 324 -2.22 9.16 -3.82
C GLY A 324 -3.47 9.60 -4.59
N VAL A 325 -4.24 10.55 -4.05
CA VAL A 325 -5.40 11.13 -4.74
C VAL A 325 -5.26 12.64 -4.73
N VAL A 326 -5.51 13.27 -5.86
CA VAL A 326 -5.74 14.71 -5.94
C VAL A 326 -7.14 14.94 -6.47
N VAL A 327 -7.92 15.74 -5.77
CA VAL A 327 -9.18 16.29 -6.28
C VAL A 327 -9.04 17.80 -6.41
N GLY A 328 -9.67 18.38 -7.43
CA GLY A 328 -9.56 19.81 -7.70
C GLY A 328 -10.81 20.39 -8.35
N VAL A 329 -10.96 21.70 -8.17
CA VAL A 329 -12.03 22.50 -8.80
C VAL A 329 -11.79 22.64 -10.31
N ASP A 330 -10.53 22.77 -10.72
CA ASP A 330 -10.10 22.91 -12.11
C ASP A 330 -9.47 21.63 -12.69
N PRO A 331 -9.39 21.49 -14.03
CA PRO A 331 -8.77 20.34 -14.68
C PRO A 331 -7.31 20.13 -14.25
N LEU A 332 -7.05 18.98 -13.64
CA LEU A 332 -5.71 18.58 -13.21
C LEU A 332 -4.79 18.31 -14.41
N PRO A 333 -3.47 18.58 -14.29
CA PRO A 333 -2.50 18.21 -15.32
C PRO A 333 -2.53 16.69 -15.59
N PRO A 334 -2.33 16.25 -16.85
CA PRO A 334 -2.27 14.83 -17.15
C PRO A 334 -1.03 14.19 -16.52
N ALA A 335 -1.22 13.11 -15.77
CA ALA A 335 -0.14 12.26 -15.26
C ALA A 335 -0.21 10.85 -15.90
N ARG A 336 0.92 10.33 -16.37
CA ARG A 336 1.04 8.96 -16.91
C ARG A 336 1.54 7.96 -15.87
N ASP A 337 2.18 8.44 -14.81
CA ASP A 337 2.45 7.62 -13.63
C ASP A 337 1.12 7.28 -12.97
N ARG A 338 0.75 5.99 -13.01
CA ARG A 338 -0.56 5.51 -12.57
C ARG A 338 -0.47 4.63 -11.34
N ALA A 339 -1.39 4.85 -10.41
CA ALA A 339 -1.58 4.00 -9.24
C ALA A 339 -1.81 2.52 -9.62
N HIS A 340 -1.23 1.60 -8.85
CA HIS A 340 -1.37 0.16 -9.06
C HIS A 340 -2.87 -0.26 -9.02
N PRO A 341 -3.35 -1.17 -9.90
CA PRO A 341 -4.77 -1.49 -9.99
C PRO A 341 -5.33 -2.13 -8.71
N ALA A 342 -4.50 -2.90 -8.00
CA ALA A 342 -4.90 -3.46 -6.71
C ALA A 342 -5.04 -2.37 -5.64
N ALA A 343 -4.16 -1.36 -5.63
CA ALA A 343 -4.28 -0.22 -4.72
C ALA A 343 -5.55 0.58 -4.98
N LEU A 344 -5.88 0.86 -6.24
CA LEU A 344 -7.15 1.51 -6.64
C LEU A 344 -8.37 0.73 -6.16
N PHE A 345 -8.37 -0.58 -6.38
CA PHE A 345 -9.47 -1.46 -5.96
C PHE A 345 -9.60 -1.51 -4.43
N ARG A 346 -8.49 -1.68 -3.70
CA ARG A 346 -8.48 -1.62 -2.24
C ARG A 346 -8.96 -0.27 -1.71
N GLY A 347 -8.50 0.83 -2.30
CA GLY A 347 -8.87 2.20 -1.94
C GLY A 347 -10.36 2.43 -2.08
N ARG A 348 -10.94 2.02 -3.22
CA ARG A 348 -12.39 2.07 -3.44
C ARG A 348 -13.17 1.22 -2.42
N LEU A 349 -12.71 0.00 -2.14
CA LEU A 349 -13.36 -0.86 -1.12
C LEU A 349 -13.28 -0.25 0.29
N ALA A 350 -12.18 0.42 0.62
CA ALA A 350 -12.06 1.15 1.88
C ALA A 350 -13.05 2.34 1.91
N ALA A 351 -13.14 3.10 0.82
CA ALA A 351 -14.04 4.24 0.66
C ALA A 351 -15.52 3.83 0.80
N GLU A 352 -15.97 2.77 0.10
CA GLU A 352 -17.34 2.27 0.15
C GLU A 352 -17.77 1.73 1.52
N ALA A 353 -16.78 1.43 2.36
CA ALA A 353 -16.97 0.88 3.68
C ALA A 353 -16.85 1.94 4.79
N LEU A 354 -16.53 3.20 4.47
CA LEU A 354 -16.48 4.32 5.42
C LEU A 354 -17.75 4.39 6.28
N GLY A 355 -17.59 4.60 7.59
CA GLY A 355 -18.68 4.84 8.54
C GLY A 355 -19.49 3.62 9.00
N ARG A 356 -19.35 2.43 8.36
CA ARG A 356 -20.22 1.27 8.65
C ARG A 356 -20.06 0.63 10.04
N HIS A 357 -18.93 0.83 10.71
CA HIS A 357 -18.60 0.17 11.98
C HIS A 357 -17.89 1.09 12.97
N ALA A 358 -18.05 2.40 12.81
CA ALA A 358 -17.24 3.34 13.55
C ALA A 358 -17.83 3.62 14.94
N SER A 359 -17.10 3.20 15.98
CA SER A 359 -17.27 3.70 17.35
C SER A 359 -16.62 5.07 17.46
N ASP A 360 -17.32 6.00 18.11
CA ASP A 360 -16.69 7.21 18.66
C ASP A 360 -16.01 6.80 19.97
N LEU A 361 -14.69 6.94 19.99
CA LEU A 361 -13.83 6.56 21.11
C LEU A 361 -13.16 7.77 21.75
N GLU A 362 -13.40 8.99 21.25
CA GLU A 362 -12.63 10.17 21.64
C GLU A 362 -12.71 10.42 23.14
N GLY A 363 -13.93 10.46 23.69
CA GLY A 363 -14.14 10.68 25.13
C GLY A 363 -13.49 9.59 25.99
N ALA A 364 -13.65 8.33 25.58
CA ALA A 364 -13.07 7.17 26.26
C ALA A 364 -11.52 7.19 26.25
N VAL A 365 -10.92 7.70 25.18
CA VAL A 365 -9.47 7.90 25.05
C VAL A 365 -9.01 9.07 25.91
N ARG A 366 -9.70 10.21 25.86
CA ARG A 366 -9.36 11.43 26.63
C ARG A 366 -9.31 11.14 28.13
N GLU A 367 -10.35 10.50 28.66
CA GLU A 367 -10.43 10.11 30.08
C GLU A 367 -9.26 9.20 30.50
N ARG A 368 -8.88 8.24 29.65
CA ARG A 368 -7.76 7.32 29.94
C ARG A 368 -6.40 8.02 29.82
N LEU A 369 -6.27 8.98 28.91
CA LEU A 369 -5.05 9.74 28.68
C LEU A 369 -4.78 10.75 29.81
N GLU A 370 -5.81 11.42 30.30
CA GLU A 370 -5.74 12.29 31.49
C GLU A 370 -5.32 11.49 32.74
N ARG A 371 -5.92 10.30 32.94
CA ARG A 371 -5.50 9.38 34.01
C ARG A 371 -4.05 8.94 33.87
N LEU A 372 -3.56 8.78 32.64
CA LEU A 372 -2.16 8.43 32.36
C LEU A 372 -1.22 9.57 32.76
N ALA A 373 -1.51 10.80 32.32
CA ALA A 373 -0.73 11.99 32.68
C ALA A 373 -0.74 12.28 34.19
N GLY A 374 -1.88 12.11 34.86
CA GLY A 374 -1.95 12.26 36.31
C GLY A 374 -1.18 11.20 37.09
N ARG A 375 -0.83 10.06 36.46
CA ARG A 375 -0.13 8.94 37.11
C ARG A 375 1.38 8.98 36.90
N PHE A 376 1.85 9.40 35.73
CA PHE A 376 3.25 9.34 35.32
C PHE A 376 3.79 10.75 35.07
N ALA A 377 4.77 11.19 35.86
CA ALA A 377 5.31 12.56 35.76
C ALA A 377 6.05 12.81 34.43
N ILE A 378 6.50 11.74 33.78
CA ILE A 378 7.16 11.79 32.46
C ILE A 378 6.19 11.99 31.29
N VAL A 379 4.87 12.02 31.53
CA VAL A 379 3.85 12.20 30.47
C VAL A 379 3.30 13.62 30.51
N SER A 380 3.46 14.37 29.42
CA SER A 380 2.94 15.73 29.26
C SER A 380 2.28 15.94 27.90
N GLY A 381 1.73 17.13 27.64
CA GLY A 381 1.24 17.51 26.30
C GLY A 381 0.19 16.56 25.72
N VAL A 382 -0.67 15.99 26.58
CA VAL A 382 -1.70 15.04 26.16
C VAL A 382 -2.72 15.70 25.23
N ARG A 383 -3.10 14.99 24.17
CA ARG A 383 -4.09 15.45 23.20
C ARG A 383 -4.77 14.26 22.55
N ALA A 384 -6.07 14.37 22.31
CA ALA A 384 -6.88 13.33 21.68
C ALA A 384 -8.00 13.96 20.84
N ALA A 385 -8.19 13.43 19.64
CA ALA A 385 -9.29 13.80 18.76
C ALA A 385 -9.65 12.68 17.78
N GLY A 386 -10.95 12.44 17.66
CA GLY A 386 -11.54 11.35 16.91
C GLY A 386 -10.85 10.03 17.23
N ARG A 387 -9.96 9.61 16.33
CA ARG A 387 -9.24 8.34 16.40
C ARG A 387 -7.75 8.45 16.60
N ALA A 388 -7.26 9.64 16.88
CA ALA A 388 -5.88 9.83 17.23
C ALA A 388 -5.71 10.36 18.63
N PHE A 389 -4.57 10.03 19.20
CA PHE A 389 -4.10 10.70 20.38
C PHE A 389 -2.58 10.67 20.43
N ALA A 390 -2.03 11.59 21.20
CA ALA A 390 -0.60 11.70 21.42
C ALA A 390 -0.31 12.28 22.80
N PHE A 391 0.92 12.09 23.22
CA PHE A 391 1.50 12.72 24.40
C PHE A 391 3.00 12.92 24.19
N GLU A 392 3.62 13.74 25.04
CA GLU A 392 5.04 14.02 25.01
C GLU A 392 5.76 13.29 26.15
N LEU A 393 6.99 12.86 25.88
CA LEU A 393 7.95 12.35 26.85
C LEU A 393 9.11 13.35 27.01
N PRO A 394 9.93 13.25 28.08
CA PRO A 394 10.91 14.29 28.40
C PRO A 394 11.99 14.47 27.32
N THR A 395 12.45 13.37 26.70
CA THR A 395 13.51 13.37 25.68
C THR A 395 13.23 12.36 24.56
N GLU A 396 13.92 12.51 23.43
CA GLU A 396 13.87 11.56 22.31
C GLU A 396 14.28 10.13 22.74
N ALA A 397 15.25 10.01 23.64
CA ALA A 397 15.67 8.71 24.19
C ALA A 397 14.52 8.00 24.93
N HIS A 398 13.63 8.74 25.61
CA HIS A 398 12.45 8.14 26.23
C HIS A 398 11.47 7.60 25.18
N VAL A 399 11.28 8.30 24.06
CA VAL A 399 10.44 7.84 22.94
C VAL A 399 11.04 6.58 22.31
N ALA A 400 12.35 6.57 22.05
CA ALA A 400 13.05 5.39 21.53
C ALA A 400 12.92 4.19 22.47
N ALA A 401 13.12 4.40 23.78
CA ALA A 401 12.96 3.35 24.79
C ALA A 401 11.52 2.82 24.88
N LEU A 402 10.52 3.71 24.82
CA LEU A 402 9.11 3.30 24.77
C LEU A 402 8.84 2.42 23.54
N ARG A 403 9.32 2.81 22.36
CA ARG A 403 9.13 2.07 21.11
C ARG A 403 9.77 0.68 21.16
N ALA A 404 10.97 0.56 21.73
CA ALA A 404 11.63 -0.72 21.91
C ALA A 404 10.89 -1.66 22.88
N GLN A 405 10.20 -1.12 23.88
CA GLN A 405 9.63 -1.88 25.00
C GLN A 405 8.13 -2.17 24.87
N ALA A 406 7.38 -1.33 24.14
CA ALA A 406 5.94 -1.47 23.96
C ALA A 406 5.51 -2.78 23.27
N PRO A 407 6.20 -3.29 22.22
CA PRO A 407 5.80 -4.52 21.53
C PRO A 407 5.67 -5.72 22.47
N ALA A 408 6.67 -5.93 23.34
CA ALA A 408 6.67 -7.01 24.33
C ALA A 408 5.54 -6.89 25.36
N ARG A 409 5.03 -5.68 25.57
CA ARG A 409 3.92 -5.39 26.49
C ARG A 409 2.56 -5.41 25.80
N GLY A 410 2.53 -5.55 24.48
CA GLY A 410 1.31 -5.80 23.70
C GLY A 410 0.78 -4.60 22.93
N ALA A 411 1.58 -3.55 22.73
CA ALA A 411 1.17 -2.37 21.97
C ALA A 411 2.27 -1.90 21.02
N LEU A 412 1.88 -1.41 19.85
CA LEU A 412 2.78 -0.79 18.87
C LEU A 412 2.38 0.68 18.68
N PRO A 413 3.19 1.64 19.14
CA PRO A 413 2.98 3.06 18.85
C PRO A 413 3.35 3.40 17.40
N LEU A 414 2.98 4.60 16.96
CA LEU A 414 3.57 5.25 15.79
C LEU A 414 4.98 5.77 16.12
N ALA A 415 5.82 5.82 15.08
CA ALA A 415 7.17 6.36 15.18
C ALA A 415 7.17 7.82 15.68
N GLY A 416 8.22 8.25 16.37
CA GLY A 416 8.51 9.68 16.50
C GLY A 416 8.84 10.27 15.11
N SER A 417 8.64 11.58 14.91
CA SER A 417 9.08 12.28 13.70
C SER A 417 10.21 13.24 14.05
N GLU A 418 11.09 13.57 13.10
CA GLU A 418 12.12 14.60 13.31
C GLU A 418 11.51 15.96 13.69
N ALA A 419 10.30 16.26 13.21
CA ALA A 419 9.55 17.46 13.56
C ALA A 419 8.95 17.43 14.99
N ALA A 420 8.87 16.25 15.62
CA ALA A 420 8.32 16.07 16.96
C ALA A 420 9.02 14.91 17.71
N PRO A 421 10.33 15.02 18.00
CA PRO A 421 11.15 13.90 18.49
C PRO A 421 10.74 13.39 19.87
N ARG A 422 9.98 14.21 20.62
CA ARG A 422 9.46 13.89 21.96
C ARG A 422 8.02 13.37 21.97
N THR A 423 7.35 13.33 20.82
CA THR A 423 5.94 12.93 20.74
C THR A 423 5.80 11.43 20.53
N VAL A 424 4.93 10.80 21.31
CA VAL A 424 4.43 9.43 21.09
C VAL A 424 3.02 9.53 20.51
N ARG A 425 2.79 8.88 19.37
CA ARG A 425 1.55 8.99 18.58
C ARG A 425 0.82 7.65 18.53
N TYR A 426 -0.51 7.71 18.45
CA TYR A 426 -1.38 6.54 18.29
C TYR A 426 -2.54 6.84 17.34
N ARG A 427 -2.83 5.88 16.46
CA ARG A 427 -3.97 5.91 15.53
C ARG A 427 -4.83 4.68 15.73
N LEU A 428 -6.11 4.91 15.94
CA LEU A 428 -7.12 3.88 16.19
C LEU A 428 -7.91 3.61 14.92
N GLY A 429 -8.20 2.34 14.69
CA GLY A 429 -9.00 1.90 13.56
C GLY A 429 -10.49 1.76 13.89
N GLU A 430 -11.32 1.55 12.87
CA GLU A 430 -12.75 1.28 12.99
C GLU A 430 -13.10 0.05 13.82
N ARG A 431 -12.18 -0.91 13.95
CA ARG A 431 -12.43 -2.16 14.69
C ARG A 431 -12.03 -2.08 16.17
N TRP A 432 -11.65 -0.90 16.65
CA TRP A 432 -11.36 -0.69 18.06
C TRP A 432 -12.64 -0.52 18.86
N GLY A 433 -12.68 -1.14 20.04
CA GLY A 433 -13.70 -0.90 21.05
C GLY A 433 -13.08 -0.73 22.43
N GLU A 434 -13.92 -0.55 23.45
CA GLU A 434 -13.51 -0.39 24.85
C GLU A 434 -12.51 -1.46 25.31
N ARG A 435 -12.74 -2.71 24.92
CA ARG A 435 -11.84 -3.82 25.30
C ARG A 435 -10.44 -3.68 24.71
N GLU A 436 -10.32 -3.27 23.46
CA GLU A 436 -9.03 -3.01 22.82
C GLU A 436 -8.36 -1.76 23.42
N LEU A 437 -9.13 -0.73 23.76
CA LEU A 437 -8.63 0.45 24.47
C LEU A 437 -8.05 0.09 25.83
N ASP A 438 -8.78 -0.70 26.62
CA ASP A 438 -8.30 -1.13 27.95
C ASP A 438 -6.98 -1.88 27.84
N ALA A 439 -6.89 -2.83 26.90
CA ALA A 439 -5.67 -3.58 26.66
C ALA A 439 -4.50 -2.70 26.15
N LEU A 440 -4.79 -1.67 25.33
CA LEU A 440 -3.78 -0.70 24.91
C LEU A 440 -3.26 0.11 26.10
N PHE A 441 -4.16 0.72 26.89
CA PHE A 441 -3.75 1.53 28.03
C PHE A 441 -3.12 0.70 29.16
N ASP A 442 -3.47 -0.57 29.33
CA ASP A 442 -2.74 -1.51 30.18
C ASP A 442 -1.29 -1.68 29.72
N ALA A 443 -1.07 -1.90 28.42
CA ALA A 443 0.26 -2.02 27.85
C ALA A 443 1.07 -0.70 28.00
N LEU A 444 0.42 0.45 27.82
CA LEU A 444 1.06 1.76 28.04
C LEU A 444 1.47 1.96 29.49
N ARG A 445 0.58 1.68 30.44
CA ARG A 445 0.90 1.76 31.88
C ARG A 445 2.08 0.87 32.25
N ALA A 446 2.08 -0.38 31.77
CA ALA A 446 3.18 -1.32 32.02
C ALA A 446 4.50 -0.82 31.41
N THR A 447 4.44 -0.18 30.23
CA THR A 447 5.63 0.35 29.55
C THR A 447 6.17 1.58 30.27
N LEU A 448 5.33 2.56 30.59
CA LEU A 448 5.73 3.78 31.29
C LEU A 448 6.27 3.49 32.70
N LYS A 449 5.64 2.56 33.44
CA LYS A 449 6.14 2.10 34.75
C LYS A 449 7.55 1.51 34.64
N TYR A 450 7.84 0.77 33.58
CA TYR A 450 9.18 0.24 33.32
C TYR A 450 10.18 1.36 33.04
N LEU A 451 9.80 2.36 32.24
CA LEU A 451 10.68 3.49 31.93
C LEU A 451 11.01 4.33 33.17
N GLU A 452 10.03 4.69 34.00
CA GLU A 452 10.29 5.44 35.25
C GLU A 452 11.21 4.69 36.23
N ALA A 453 11.13 3.35 36.25
CA ALA A 453 11.92 2.54 37.18
C ALA A 453 13.37 2.31 36.72
N ARG A 454 13.68 2.50 35.43
CA ARG A 454 14.93 1.98 34.83
C ARG A 454 15.61 2.88 33.82
N LEU A 455 15.01 3.99 33.41
CA LEU A 455 15.69 4.97 32.58
C LEU A 455 16.41 5.97 33.50
N ASP A 456 17.70 5.77 33.71
CA ASP A 456 18.57 6.78 34.33
C ASP A 456 18.79 7.93 33.33
N ALA A 457 19.31 9.07 33.81
CA ALA A 457 19.58 10.27 32.99
C ALA A 457 20.49 10.04 31.76
N ALA A 458 21.14 8.87 31.66
CA ALA A 458 22.04 8.46 30.58
C ALA A 458 21.35 7.73 29.39
N GLY A 459 20.04 7.44 29.45
CA GLY A 459 19.24 7.07 28.26
C GLY A 459 19.42 5.67 27.67
N ALA A 460 20.28 4.81 28.22
CA ALA A 460 20.41 3.41 27.79
C ALA A 460 19.42 2.52 28.58
N GLY A 461 18.28 2.18 27.98
CA GLY A 461 17.32 1.25 28.59
C GLY A 461 17.85 -0.20 28.60
N PRO A 462 17.60 -0.99 29.66
CA PRO A 462 18.04 -2.39 29.71
C PRO A 462 17.35 -3.25 28.64
N PRO A 463 17.98 -4.39 28.26
CA PRO A 463 17.37 -5.36 27.36
C PRO A 463 16.02 -5.84 27.88
N TRP A 464 15.22 -6.41 26.98
CA TRP A 464 13.93 -7.00 27.31
C TRP A 464 14.00 -7.86 28.59
N GLU A 465 13.16 -7.53 29.57
CA GLU A 465 12.94 -8.39 30.73
C GLU A 465 11.49 -8.89 30.73
N PRO A 466 11.27 -10.22 30.76
CA PRO A 466 9.92 -10.77 30.88
C PRO A 466 9.31 -10.42 32.24
N GLU A 467 8.21 -9.69 32.24
CA GLU A 467 7.31 -9.69 33.41
C GLU A 467 6.60 -11.06 33.49
N PRO A 468 6.42 -11.62 34.70
CA PRO A 468 5.66 -12.85 34.88
C PRO A 468 4.26 -12.69 34.29
N PRO A 469 3.71 -13.72 33.62
CA PRO A 469 2.39 -13.62 33.02
C PRO A 469 1.35 -13.27 34.08
N PRO A 470 0.34 -12.45 33.76
CA PRO A 470 -0.73 -12.16 34.70
C PRO A 470 -1.38 -13.48 35.16
N PRO A 471 -1.81 -13.58 36.43
CA PRO A 471 -2.47 -14.78 36.93
C PRO A 471 -3.64 -15.14 36.02
N LYS A 472 -3.68 -16.38 35.54
CA LYS A 472 -4.78 -16.87 34.69
C LYS A 472 -6.07 -16.69 35.47
N ALA A 473 -7.04 -15.96 34.90
CA ALA A 473 -8.39 -15.88 35.45
C ALA A 473 -8.89 -17.29 35.77
N ALA A 474 -9.60 -17.46 36.89
CA ALA A 474 -10.14 -18.74 37.34
C ALA A 474 -10.86 -19.43 36.18
N ARG A 475 -10.24 -20.49 35.64
CA ARG A 475 -10.92 -21.34 34.66
C ARG A 475 -12.10 -21.96 35.37
N ARG A 476 -13.24 -22.08 34.68
CA ARG A 476 -14.28 -23.00 35.14
C ARG A 476 -13.63 -24.36 35.41
N PRO A 477 -14.04 -25.07 36.47
CA PRO A 477 -13.49 -26.39 36.75
C PRO A 477 -13.56 -27.24 35.47
N PRO A 478 -12.49 -27.98 35.14
CA PRO A 478 -12.51 -28.89 34.00
C PRO A 478 -13.69 -29.86 34.17
N ILE A 479 -14.37 -30.15 33.07
CA ILE A 479 -15.31 -31.27 33.04
C ILE A 479 -14.46 -32.50 32.77
N ASP A 480 -14.40 -33.44 33.71
CA ASP A 480 -13.55 -34.64 33.66
C ASP A 480 -14.09 -35.75 32.73
N ALA A 481 -15.00 -35.42 31.81
CA ALA A 481 -15.54 -36.37 30.85
C ALA A 481 -14.82 -36.27 29.49
N PRO A 482 -14.33 -37.40 28.92
CA PRO A 482 -13.77 -37.44 27.58
C PRO A 482 -14.73 -36.90 26.52
N THR A 483 -14.21 -36.18 25.53
CA THR A 483 -15.02 -35.58 24.45
C THR A 483 -14.44 -35.84 23.08
N ARG A 484 -15.29 -36.20 22.12
CA ARG A 484 -14.92 -36.39 20.72
C ARG A 484 -15.78 -35.54 19.79
N VAL A 485 -15.20 -35.15 18.66
CA VAL A 485 -15.88 -34.42 17.59
C VAL A 485 -15.65 -35.19 16.30
N ARG A 486 -16.72 -35.53 15.57
CA ARG A 486 -16.65 -36.33 14.34
C ARG A 486 -17.72 -35.93 13.33
N ALA A 487 -17.45 -36.20 12.06
CA ALA A 487 -18.49 -36.18 11.03
C ALA A 487 -19.40 -37.41 11.18
N VAL A 488 -20.69 -37.24 10.92
CA VAL A 488 -21.68 -38.33 11.02
C VAL A 488 -21.73 -39.09 9.70
N PRO A 489 -21.51 -40.41 9.68
CA PRO A 489 -21.62 -41.19 8.46
C PRO A 489 -23.09 -41.38 8.05
N PRO A 490 -23.39 -41.63 6.76
CA PRO A 490 -24.77 -41.80 6.28
C PRO A 490 -25.58 -42.86 7.03
N GLY A 491 -24.95 -43.93 7.52
CA GLY A 491 -25.62 -45.01 8.26
C GLY A 491 -26.16 -44.60 9.64
N GLU A 492 -25.70 -43.49 10.22
CA GLU A 492 -26.14 -42.98 11.53
C GLU A 492 -27.10 -41.79 11.43
N ALA A 493 -27.46 -41.37 10.21
CA ALA A 493 -28.14 -40.12 9.92
C ALA A 493 -29.47 -39.92 10.68
N GLU A 494 -30.39 -40.87 10.60
CA GLU A 494 -31.73 -40.73 11.21
C GLU A 494 -31.68 -40.73 12.74
N ALA A 495 -30.93 -41.66 13.35
CA ALA A 495 -30.76 -41.72 14.80
C ALA A 495 -30.12 -40.42 15.34
N MET A 496 -29.14 -39.88 14.62
CA MET A 496 -28.48 -38.63 15.02
C MET A 496 -29.36 -37.40 14.80
N LEU A 497 -30.18 -37.38 13.75
CA LEU A 497 -31.13 -36.29 13.51
C LEU A 497 -32.12 -36.16 14.67
N ASP A 498 -32.67 -37.27 15.17
CA ASP A 498 -33.56 -37.26 16.33
C ASP A 498 -32.86 -36.75 17.60
N ALA A 499 -31.63 -37.18 17.84
CA ALA A 499 -30.83 -36.69 18.96
C ALA A 499 -30.55 -35.17 18.85
N VAL A 500 -30.28 -34.66 17.65
CA VAL A 500 -30.05 -33.22 17.40
C VAL A 500 -31.32 -32.40 17.62
N VAL A 501 -32.48 -32.86 17.14
CA VAL A 501 -33.77 -32.19 17.41
C VAL A 501 -34.03 -32.13 18.90
N GLY A 502 -33.74 -33.22 19.63
CA GLY A 502 -33.82 -33.26 21.09
C GLY A 502 -32.88 -32.25 21.76
N LEU A 503 -31.65 -32.09 21.25
CA LEU A 503 -30.70 -31.10 21.75
C LEU A 503 -31.18 -29.66 21.49
N GLU A 504 -31.65 -29.32 20.29
CA GLU A 504 -32.16 -27.96 20.00
C GLU A 504 -33.35 -27.60 20.88
N ALA A 505 -34.26 -28.54 21.14
CA ALA A 505 -35.40 -28.34 22.01
C ALA A 505 -34.99 -28.01 23.46
N ARG A 506 -33.87 -28.56 23.95
CA ARG A 506 -33.31 -28.25 25.28
C ARG A 506 -32.57 -26.91 25.33
N VAL A 507 -31.94 -26.49 24.24
CA VAL A 507 -31.02 -25.34 24.22
C VAL A 507 -31.69 -24.03 23.78
N TYR A 508 -32.65 -24.09 22.87
CA TYR A 508 -33.29 -22.90 22.27
C TYR A 508 -34.77 -22.78 22.63
N GLU A 509 -35.22 -21.54 22.76
CA GLU A 509 -36.62 -21.14 22.75
C GLU A 509 -37.30 -21.52 21.41
N PRO A 510 -38.62 -21.82 21.37
CA PRO A 510 -39.30 -22.28 20.17
C PRO A 510 -39.05 -21.45 18.90
N ALA A 511 -39.01 -20.12 19.03
CA ALA A 511 -38.77 -19.17 17.93
C ALA A 511 -37.37 -19.28 17.27
N ARG A 512 -36.42 -20.00 17.88
CA ARG A 512 -35.05 -20.20 17.35
C ARG A 512 -34.76 -21.63 16.92
N ARG A 513 -35.75 -22.53 17.00
CA ARG A 513 -35.60 -23.93 16.58
C ARG A 513 -35.80 -24.02 15.08
N ASP A 514 -34.96 -24.78 14.41
CA ASP A 514 -35.19 -25.13 13.01
C ASP A 514 -36.08 -26.39 12.93
N SER A 515 -36.83 -26.55 11.84
CA SER A 515 -37.66 -27.73 11.65
C SER A 515 -36.80 -28.99 11.46
N LYS A 516 -37.31 -30.16 11.87
CA LYS A 516 -36.64 -31.46 11.62
C LYS A 516 -36.32 -31.67 10.15
N GLU A 517 -37.19 -31.18 9.25
CA GLU A 517 -36.96 -31.22 7.81
C GLU A 517 -35.73 -30.41 7.40
N LYS A 518 -35.61 -29.17 7.89
CA LYS A 518 -34.48 -28.28 7.60
C LYS A 518 -33.17 -28.80 8.19
N LEU A 519 -33.18 -29.28 9.43
CA LEU A 519 -32.00 -29.91 10.05
C LEU A 519 -31.58 -31.19 9.31
N GLY A 520 -32.56 -31.96 8.81
CA GLY A 520 -32.35 -33.18 8.04
C GLY A 520 -31.58 -32.96 6.73
N LEU A 521 -31.56 -31.75 6.17
CA LEU A 521 -30.79 -31.45 4.96
C LEU A 521 -29.29 -31.75 5.11
N ALA A 522 -28.73 -31.54 6.30
CA ALA A 522 -27.31 -31.81 6.57
C ALA A 522 -26.95 -33.30 6.51
N PHE A 523 -27.94 -34.18 6.69
CA PHE A 523 -27.78 -35.63 6.70
C PHE A 523 -28.23 -36.30 5.40
N ARG A 524 -29.32 -35.81 4.79
CA ARG A 524 -29.94 -36.43 3.63
C ARG A 524 -29.38 -35.95 2.29
N ASP A 525 -28.90 -34.71 2.20
CA ASP A 525 -28.27 -34.23 0.96
C ASP A 525 -26.87 -34.87 0.83
N PRO A 526 -26.52 -35.47 -0.32
CA PRO A 526 -25.19 -36.08 -0.52
C PRO A 526 -24.01 -35.11 -0.38
N ALA A 527 -24.28 -33.81 -0.51
CA ALA A 527 -23.30 -32.74 -0.27
C ALA A 527 -23.55 -32.02 1.08
N GLY A 528 -24.47 -32.50 1.91
CA GLY A 528 -24.66 -32.06 3.30
C GLY A 528 -23.48 -32.44 4.19
N VAL A 529 -23.31 -31.71 5.28
CA VAL A 529 -22.26 -31.97 6.27
C VAL A 529 -22.86 -31.90 7.66
N ALA A 530 -22.80 -33.02 8.39
CA ALA A 530 -23.19 -33.11 9.79
C ALA A 530 -21.99 -33.45 10.66
N VAL A 531 -21.69 -32.60 11.64
CA VAL A 531 -20.66 -32.80 12.65
C VAL A 531 -21.29 -32.80 14.03
N VAL A 532 -20.88 -33.73 14.89
CA VAL A 532 -21.37 -33.86 16.26
C VAL A 532 -20.24 -33.82 17.26
N ALA A 533 -20.53 -33.27 18.44
CA ALA A 533 -19.71 -33.40 19.63
C ALA A 533 -20.41 -34.34 20.60
N GLU A 534 -19.68 -35.34 21.07
CA GLU A 534 -20.16 -36.33 22.01
C GLU A 534 -19.27 -36.30 23.25
N ALA A 535 -19.88 -36.52 24.42
CA ALA A 535 -19.19 -36.69 25.68
C ALA A 535 -19.46 -38.09 26.24
N GLU A 536 -18.45 -38.69 26.84
CA GLU A 536 -18.60 -39.98 27.49
C GLU A 536 -19.19 -39.80 28.90
N ARG A 537 -20.32 -40.46 29.16
CA ARG A 537 -20.96 -40.55 30.48
C ARG A 537 -21.41 -41.98 30.71
N ASP A 538 -21.05 -42.53 31.87
CA ASP A 538 -21.44 -43.88 32.29
C ASP A 538 -21.17 -44.98 31.23
N GLY A 539 -20.06 -44.84 30.48
CA GLY A 539 -19.66 -45.77 29.42
C GLY A 539 -20.39 -45.60 28.08
N ALA A 540 -21.25 -44.59 27.94
CA ALA A 540 -21.97 -44.27 26.71
C ALA A 540 -21.58 -42.88 26.16
N TRP A 541 -21.61 -42.74 24.83
CA TRP A 541 -21.38 -41.45 24.17
C TRP A 541 -22.70 -40.71 24.01
N GLU A 542 -22.85 -39.59 24.71
CA GLU A 542 -24.03 -38.73 24.62
C GLU A 542 -23.77 -37.52 23.72
N LEU A 543 -24.76 -37.14 22.91
CA LEU A 543 -24.71 -35.94 22.08
C LEU A 543 -24.77 -34.67 22.95
N VAL A 544 -23.70 -33.87 22.91
CA VAL A 544 -23.59 -32.61 23.66
C VAL A 544 -23.53 -31.37 22.75
N GLY A 545 -23.29 -31.56 21.45
CA GLY A 545 -23.27 -30.48 20.48
C GLY A 545 -23.37 -30.95 19.03
N CYS A 546 -23.76 -30.05 18.13
CA CYS A 546 -23.73 -30.28 16.68
C CYS A 546 -23.33 -29.03 15.91
N ALA A 547 -22.78 -29.24 14.71
CA ALA A 547 -22.56 -28.22 13.69
C ALA A 547 -23.01 -28.81 12.35
N LEU A 548 -24.08 -28.25 11.78
CA LEU A 548 -24.74 -28.75 10.59
C LEU A 548 -24.58 -27.76 9.43
N GLY A 549 -24.41 -28.27 8.22
CA GLY A 549 -24.44 -27.48 7.01
C GLY A 549 -25.08 -28.21 5.84
N ALA A 550 -25.70 -27.45 4.94
CA ALA A 550 -26.31 -27.94 3.72
C ALA A 550 -25.92 -27.04 2.52
N PRO A 551 -26.04 -27.53 1.27
CA PRO A 551 -25.78 -26.69 0.10
C PRO A 551 -26.62 -25.40 0.14
N LEU A 552 -26.01 -24.24 -0.13
CA LEU A 552 -26.68 -22.95 -0.05
C LEU A 552 -27.92 -22.86 -0.96
N GLU A 553 -27.91 -23.51 -2.12
CA GLU A 553 -29.05 -23.54 -3.03
C GLU A 553 -30.25 -24.33 -2.51
N ARG A 554 -30.09 -25.14 -1.44
CA ARG A 554 -31.16 -25.86 -0.75
C ARG A 554 -31.79 -25.04 0.38
N ILE A 555 -31.22 -23.89 0.69
CA ILE A 555 -31.75 -22.99 1.71
C ILE A 555 -32.74 -22.05 1.05
N GLU A 556 -33.96 -22.05 1.58
CA GLU A 556 -35.08 -21.25 1.09
C GLU A 556 -35.70 -20.45 2.24
N GLY A 557 -36.16 -19.23 1.94
CA GLY A 557 -36.87 -18.39 2.90
C GLY A 557 -35.99 -17.87 4.05
N VAL A 558 -34.67 -17.90 3.89
CA VAL A 558 -33.72 -17.41 4.89
C VAL A 558 -33.12 -16.09 4.40
N PRO A 559 -33.46 -14.95 5.03
CA PRO A 559 -32.90 -13.65 4.69
C PRO A 559 -31.37 -13.68 4.62
N GLY A 560 -30.84 -13.11 3.54
CA GLY A 560 -29.44 -13.18 3.17
C GLY A 560 -29.11 -14.35 2.25
N ALA A 561 -29.42 -15.59 2.65
CA ALA A 561 -29.10 -16.77 1.85
C ALA A 561 -29.67 -16.69 0.42
N ASP A 562 -30.90 -16.20 0.30
CA ASP A 562 -31.61 -16.06 -0.99
C ASP A 562 -30.99 -15.02 -1.93
N VAL A 563 -30.33 -14.01 -1.39
CA VAL A 563 -29.68 -12.90 -2.15
C VAL A 563 -28.17 -13.05 -2.24
N ASP A 564 -27.63 -14.19 -1.79
CA ASP A 564 -26.20 -14.46 -1.87
C ASP A 564 -25.75 -14.66 -3.33
N ARG A 565 -24.85 -13.79 -3.80
CA ARG A 565 -24.27 -13.83 -5.15
C ARG A 565 -23.57 -15.15 -5.50
N MET A 566 -23.17 -15.94 -4.51
CA MET A 566 -22.53 -17.25 -4.70
C MET A 566 -23.54 -18.39 -4.82
N ARG A 567 -24.82 -18.18 -4.50
CA ARG A 567 -25.89 -19.19 -4.61
C ARG A 567 -25.99 -19.82 -6.01
N PRO A 568 -25.95 -19.06 -7.13
CA PRO A 568 -26.01 -19.65 -8.47
C PRO A 568 -24.80 -20.51 -8.82
N LEU A 569 -23.64 -20.27 -8.20
CA LEU A 569 -22.40 -21.00 -8.47
C LEU A 569 -22.35 -22.37 -7.77
N ARG A 570 -23.31 -22.65 -6.87
CA ARG A 570 -23.41 -23.93 -6.14
C ARG A 570 -22.06 -24.34 -5.55
N ASN A 571 -21.42 -23.41 -4.84
CA ASN A 571 -20.07 -23.58 -4.31
C ASN A 571 -19.97 -23.17 -2.83
N SER A 572 -21.10 -23.01 -2.15
CA SER A 572 -21.17 -22.56 -0.76
C SER A 572 -21.97 -23.54 0.09
N LEU A 573 -21.42 -23.93 1.24
CA LEU A 573 -22.15 -24.64 2.28
C LEU A 573 -22.74 -23.61 3.25
N TYR A 574 -24.04 -23.62 3.45
CA TYR A 574 -24.69 -22.80 4.47
C TYR A 574 -24.63 -23.52 5.82
N ALA A 575 -24.03 -22.89 6.82
CA ALA A 575 -24.03 -23.35 8.20
C ALA A 575 -25.43 -23.16 8.79
N LEU A 576 -26.21 -24.24 8.77
CA LEU A 576 -27.60 -24.31 9.19
C LEU A 576 -27.76 -24.04 10.69
N SER A 577 -27.14 -24.91 11.50
CA SER A 577 -27.23 -24.86 12.94
C SER A 577 -25.87 -25.14 13.57
N THR A 578 -25.60 -24.48 14.68
CA THR A 578 -24.46 -24.81 15.54
C THR A 578 -24.94 -24.67 16.98
N THR A 579 -25.13 -25.81 17.63
CA THR A 579 -25.77 -25.91 18.93
C THR A 579 -24.81 -26.62 19.88
N LEU A 580 -24.62 -26.04 21.06
CA LEU A 580 -23.81 -26.63 22.13
C LEU A 580 -24.56 -26.47 23.43
N ASP A 581 -24.69 -27.59 24.15
CA ASP A 581 -25.26 -27.62 25.48
C ASP A 581 -24.57 -26.59 26.39
N PRO A 582 -25.32 -25.74 27.12
CA PRO A 582 -24.78 -24.71 27.99
C PRO A 582 -23.73 -25.19 28.99
N THR A 583 -23.85 -26.42 29.49
CA THR A 583 -22.90 -27.02 30.45
C THR A 583 -21.51 -27.20 29.84
N TRP A 584 -21.43 -27.42 28.53
CA TRP A 584 -20.20 -27.65 27.78
C TRP A 584 -19.59 -26.39 27.17
N ARG A 585 -20.22 -25.21 27.37
CA ARG A 585 -19.69 -23.93 26.88
C ARG A 585 -18.47 -23.51 27.69
N GLY A 586 -17.45 -23.01 26.97
CA GLY A 586 -16.17 -22.58 27.57
C GLY A 586 -15.07 -23.63 27.56
N HIS A 587 -15.36 -24.88 27.17
CA HIS A 587 -14.41 -25.99 27.10
C HIS A 587 -13.78 -26.20 25.70
N GLY A 588 -13.91 -25.21 24.81
CA GLY A 588 -13.32 -25.27 23.46
C GLY A 588 -14.06 -26.13 22.43
N LEU A 589 -15.11 -26.87 22.82
CA LEU A 589 -15.87 -27.74 21.92
C LEU A 589 -16.52 -27.02 20.74
N GLY A 590 -17.07 -25.82 20.95
CA GLY A 590 -17.66 -25.02 19.86
C GLY A 590 -16.65 -24.71 18.74
N ARG A 591 -15.37 -24.49 19.09
CA ARG A 591 -14.30 -24.29 18.11
C ARG A 591 -13.98 -25.60 17.38
N ARG A 592 -13.76 -26.70 18.12
CA ARG A 592 -13.48 -28.02 17.53
C ARG A 592 -14.57 -28.46 16.56
N MET A 593 -15.84 -28.26 16.90
CA MET A 593 -16.97 -28.55 16.01
C MET A 593 -16.94 -27.69 14.74
N LYS A 594 -16.61 -26.40 14.86
CA LYS A 594 -16.55 -25.51 13.70
C LYS A 594 -15.39 -25.84 12.77
N GLU A 595 -14.22 -26.19 13.33
CA GLU A 595 -13.06 -26.67 12.58
C GLU A 595 -13.42 -27.95 11.81
N ALA A 596 -14.02 -28.93 12.48
CA ALA A 596 -14.47 -30.17 11.85
C ALA A 596 -15.53 -29.94 10.76
N LEU A 597 -16.47 -29.00 10.95
CA LEU A 597 -17.45 -28.63 9.91
C LEU A 597 -16.73 -28.05 8.66
N VAL A 598 -15.75 -27.17 8.88
CA VAL A 598 -14.95 -26.54 7.83
C VAL A 598 -14.11 -27.56 7.06
N ASP A 599 -13.46 -28.48 7.77
CA ASP A 599 -12.65 -29.53 7.16
C ASP A 599 -13.50 -30.53 6.36
N ALA A 600 -14.64 -30.95 6.92
CA ALA A 600 -15.59 -31.80 6.22
C ALA A 600 -16.15 -31.10 4.97
N ALA A 601 -16.51 -29.82 5.06
CA ALA A 601 -16.93 -29.03 3.90
C ALA A 601 -15.83 -28.92 2.83
N ALA A 602 -14.58 -28.72 3.23
CA ALA A 602 -13.44 -28.65 2.33
C ALA A 602 -13.12 -30.00 1.66
N ALA A 603 -13.50 -31.12 2.28
CA ALA A 603 -13.33 -32.48 1.77
C ALA A 603 -14.39 -32.88 0.73
N VAL A 604 -15.58 -32.28 0.73
CA VAL A 604 -16.64 -32.62 -0.23
C VAL A 604 -16.17 -32.39 -1.68
N ARG A 605 -16.45 -33.35 -2.57
CA ARG A 605 -16.11 -33.32 -4.00
C ARG A 605 -17.37 -33.37 -4.87
N ARG A 606 -17.26 -32.82 -6.07
CA ARG A 606 -18.21 -33.05 -7.18
C ARG A 606 -17.92 -34.41 -7.83
N PRO A 607 -18.84 -34.93 -8.68
CA PRO A 607 -18.62 -36.17 -9.41
C PRO A 607 -17.35 -36.19 -10.28
N ASP A 608 -16.90 -35.03 -10.77
CA ASP A 608 -15.67 -34.86 -11.56
C ASP A 608 -14.39 -34.84 -10.70
N GLY A 609 -14.48 -35.11 -9.39
CA GLY A 609 -13.37 -35.05 -8.45
C GLY A 609 -12.96 -33.62 -8.08
N SER A 610 -13.56 -32.59 -8.69
CA SER A 610 -13.28 -31.21 -8.34
C SER A 610 -13.86 -30.90 -6.96
N PRO A 611 -13.26 -29.96 -6.22
CA PRO A 611 -13.76 -29.63 -4.91
C PRO A 611 -15.12 -28.91 -4.93
N ARG A 612 -16.09 -29.37 -4.13
CA ARG A 612 -17.48 -28.88 -4.16
C ARG A 612 -17.64 -27.47 -3.58
N TYR A 613 -17.22 -27.28 -2.33
CA TYR A 613 -17.43 -26.02 -1.62
C TYR A 613 -16.16 -25.17 -1.61
N HIS A 614 -16.30 -23.90 -1.98
CA HIS A 614 -15.29 -22.85 -1.83
C HIS A 614 -15.52 -22.03 -0.56
N TYR A 615 -16.75 -22.02 -0.05
CA TYR A 615 -17.13 -21.19 1.09
C TYR A 615 -17.99 -21.95 2.09
N VAL A 616 -17.91 -21.53 3.35
CA VAL A 616 -18.96 -21.73 4.35
C VAL A 616 -19.59 -20.36 4.62
N CYS A 617 -20.90 -20.24 4.46
CA CYS A 617 -21.66 -19.04 4.81
C CYS A 617 -22.59 -19.30 6.00
N GLY A 618 -23.14 -18.25 6.56
CA GLY A 618 -24.12 -18.38 7.63
C GLY A 618 -24.61 -17.03 8.13
N ARG A 619 -25.61 -17.06 9.00
CA ARG A 619 -26.22 -15.87 9.61
C ARG A 619 -26.12 -15.95 11.12
N MET A 620 -25.72 -14.86 11.76
CA MET A 620 -25.48 -14.77 13.21
C MET A 620 -26.20 -13.53 13.78
N ARG A 621 -26.87 -13.65 14.92
CA ARG A 621 -27.55 -12.52 15.58
C ARG A 621 -26.55 -11.59 16.24
N VAL A 622 -26.58 -10.30 15.89
CA VAL A 622 -25.72 -9.28 16.49
C VAL A 622 -26.04 -9.14 17.99
N GLY A 623 -25.02 -8.98 18.82
CA GLY A 623 -25.13 -8.90 20.28
C GLY A 623 -25.28 -10.25 21.01
N ALA A 624 -26.03 -11.20 20.44
CA ALA A 624 -26.33 -12.48 21.10
C ALA A 624 -25.33 -13.62 20.78
N THR A 625 -24.67 -13.60 19.62
CA THR A 625 -23.78 -14.69 19.17
C THR A 625 -22.31 -14.27 19.04
N GLY A 626 -21.86 -13.32 19.86
CA GLY A 626 -20.50 -12.75 19.77
C GLY A 626 -19.38 -13.80 19.87
N ALA A 627 -19.54 -14.81 20.74
CA ALA A 627 -18.55 -15.88 20.89
C ALA A 627 -18.39 -16.75 19.63
N MET A 628 -19.49 -17.12 18.97
CA MET A 628 -19.44 -17.90 17.74
C MET A 628 -18.95 -17.05 16.56
N MET A 629 -19.33 -15.77 16.50
CA MET A 629 -18.78 -14.87 15.49
C MET A 629 -17.27 -14.68 15.66
N ALA A 630 -16.76 -14.64 16.90
CA ALA A 630 -15.33 -14.64 17.16
C ALA A 630 -14.65 -15.92 16.63
N ILE A 631 -15.21 -17.10 16.88
CA ILE A 631 -14.71 -18.37 16.31
C ILE A 631 -14.71 -18.31 14.77
N ASN A 632 -15.81 -17.87 14.17
CA ASN A 632 -15.90 -17.74 12.71
C ASN A 632 -14.83 -16.77 12.17
N ALA A 633 -14.63 -15.62 12.83
CA ALA A 633 -13.62 -14.65 12.43
C ALA A 633 -12.18 -15.19 12.58
N GLN A 634 -11.92 -16.00 13.62
CA GLN A 634 -10.64 -16.71 13.79
C GLN A 634 -10.33 -17.66 12.64
N LEU A 635 -11.37 -18.29 12.08
CA LEU A 635 -11.30 -19.19 10.93
C LEU A 635 -11.39 -18.46 9.57
N GLY A 636 -11.35 -17.12 9.56
CA GLY A 636 -11.28 -16.31 8.35
C GLY A 636 -12.63 -15.80 7.83
N ALA A 637 -13.72 -15.92 8.60
CA ALA A 637 -15.00 -15.37 8.19
C ALA A 637 -14.99 -13.84 8.09
N THR A 638 -15.64 -13.33 7.06
CA THR A 638 -15.87 -11.90 6.82
C THR A 638 -17.37 -11.62 6.72
N GLU A 639 -17.82 -10.47 7.23
CA GLU A 639 -19.19 -9.99 7.02
C GLU A 639 -19.41 -9.69 5.52
N VAL A 640 -20.53 -10.17 4.97
CA VAL A 640 -20.96 -9.87 3.60
C VAL A 640 -21.90 -8.67 3.61
N TYR A 641 -22.95 -8.73 4.43
CA TYR A 641 -23.86 -7.63 4.72
C TYR A 641 -24.51 -7.83 6.09
N ARG A 642 -25.05 -6.74 6.63
CA ARG A 642 -25.87 -6.72 7.83
C ARG A 642 -27.34 -6.66 7.44
N LEU A 643 -28.14 -7.49 8.10
CA LEU A 643 -29.57 -7.61 7.89
C LEU A 643 -30.31 -6.94 9.06
N GLU A 644 -31.23 -6.05 8.73
CA GLU A 644 -32.14 -5.40 9.68
C GLU A 644 -33.40 -6.27 9.90
N ARG A 645 -34.12 -6.04 11.01
CA ARG A 645 -35.44 -6.65 11.30
C ARG A 645 -35.45 -8.18 11.21
N GLN A 646 -34.55 -8.82 11.95
CA GLN A 646 -34.34 -10.26 11.97
C GLN A 646 -34.87 -10.88 13.27
N TYR A 647 -35.19 -12.17 13.24
CA TYR A 647 -35.63 -12.96 14.41
C TYR A 647 -36.87 -12.37 15.12
N GLU A 648 -37.97 -12.20 14.37
CA GLU A 648 -39.30 -11.79 14.88
C GLU A 648 -39.36 -10.39 15.55
N GLY A 649 -38.38 -9.51 15.28
CA GLY A 649 -38.38 -8.12 15.78
C GLY A 649 -37.32 -7.25 15.09
N ASP A 650 -36.90 -6.16 15.76
CA ASP A 650 -35.93 -5.16 15.25
C ASP A 650 -34.45 -5.58 15.42
N ALA A 651 -34.17 -6.86 15.64
CA ALA A 651 -32.80 -7.32 15.85
C ALA A 651 -32.01 -7.34 14.54
N GLN A 652 -30.69 -7.12 14.63
CA GLN A 652 -29.79 -7.22 13.49
C GLN A 652 -29.14 -8.61 13.39
N ALA A 653 -28.84 -9.04 12.17
CA ALA A 653 -28.03 -10.23 11.92
C ALA A 653 -26.87 -9.94 10.96
N THR A 654 -25.70 -10.48 11.26
CA THR A 654 -24.55 -10.50 10.37
C THR A 654 -24.61 -11.74 9.50
N TYR A 655 -24.66 -11.57 8.18
CA TYR A 655 -24.42 -12.64 7.23
C TYR A 655 -22.93 -12.69 6.91
N TYR A 656 -22.29 -13.83 7.10
CA TYR A 656 -20.85 -14.00 6.96
C TYR A 656 -20.49 -15.03 5.89
N ARG A 657 -19.25 -14.94 5.41
CA ARG A 657 -18.63 -15.90 4.49
C ARG A 657 -17.23 -16.24 4.94
N MET A 658 -16.90 -17.51 4.95
CA MET A 658 -15.60 -18.06 5.33
C MET A 658 -15.01 -18.82 4.14
N PRO A 659 -13.84 -18.40 3.62
CA PRO A 659 -13.19 -19.09 2.51
C PRO A 659 -12.60 -20.43 2.96
N LEU A 660 -12.80 -21.47 2.14
CA LEU A 660 -12.22 -22.80 2.35
C LEU A 660 -10.93 -23.01 1.54
N ARG A 661 -10.67 -22.19 0.51
CA ARG A 661 -9.53 -22.34 -0.40
C ARG A 661 -9.00 -20.97 -0.85
N GLY A 662 -7.91 -21.00 -1.61
CA GLY A 662 -7.38 -19.82 -2.30
C GLY A 662 -8.39 -19.18 -3.26
N PRO A 663 -8.08 -17.97 -3.76
CA PRO A 663 -9.02 -17.15 -4.50
C PRO A 663 -9.41 -17.80 -5.84
N VAL A 664 -10.59 -17.47 -6.32
CA VAL A 664 -10.96 -17.75 -7.71
C VAL A 664 -10.14 -16.81 -8.62
N VAL A 665 -9.07 -17.32 -9.22
CA VAL A 665 -8.23 -16.53 -10.13
C VAL A 665 -8.92 -16.42 -11.49
N VAL A 666 -9.47 -15.24 -11.78
CA VAL A 666 -10.00 -14.91 -13.10
C VAL A 666 -8.85 -14.40 -13.97
N PRO A 667 -8.56 -15.01 -15.13
CA PRO A 667 -7.55 -14.50 -16.06
C PRO A 667 -7.85 -13.06 -16.48
N ALA A 668 -6.82 -12.30 -16.83
CA ALA A 668 -6.98 -10.97 -17.43
C ALA A 668 -7.91 -11.02 -18.64
N ARG A 669 -8.97 -10.21 -18.60
CA ARG A 669 -9.69 -9.87 -19.81
C ARG A 669 -8.74 -9.02 -20.64
N ARG A 670 -8.31 -9.54 -21.79
CA ARG A 670 -7.56 -8.74 -22.76
C ARG A 670 -8.41 -7.50 -23.09
N GLU A 671 -7.75 -6.35 -23.28
CA GLU A 671 -8.46 -5.08 -23.46
C GLU A 671 -9.52 -5.23 -24.55
N ALA A 672 -10.80 -4.97 -24.24
CA ALA A 672 -11.91 -5.17 -25.18
C ALA A 672 -11.80 -4.34 -26.48
N HIS A 673 -10.83 -3.42 -26.53
CA HIS A 673 -10.55 -2.51 -27.65
C HIS A 673 -9.21 -2.80 -28.35
N ALA A 674 -8.41 -3.74 -27.86
CA ALA A 674 -7.21 -4.20 -28.55
C ALA A 674 -7.43 -5.64 -28.97
N PRO A 675 -7.30 -5.99 -30.27
CA PRO A 675 -7.42 -7.37 -30.69
C PRO A 675 -6.41 -8.23 -29.92
N ALA A 676 -6.76 -9.49 -29.69
CA ALA A 676 -5.91 -10.49 -29.03
C ALA A 676 -4.49 -10.64 -29.64
N SER A 677 -4.27 -10.04 -30.81
CA SER A 677 -3.04 -9.97 -31.61
C SER A 677 -2.16 -8.73 -31.39
N ALA A 678 -2.55 -7.76 -30.55
CA ALA A 678 -1.84 -6.47 -30.48
C ALA A 678 -0.41 -6.60 -29.88
N PHE A 679 0.63 -6.32 -30.68
CA PHE A 679 2.03 -6.38 -30.29
C PHE A 679 2.52 -5.00 -29.79
N ARG A 680 2.61 -4.83 -28.47
CA ARG A 680 2.99 -3.54 -27.84
C ARG A 680 4.50 -3.48 -27.62
N LEU A 681 5.14 -2.53 -28.29
CA LEU A 681 6.61 -2.39 -28.32
C LEU A 681 7.08 -1.11 -27.61
N GLY A 682 6.20 -0.48 -26.81
CA GLY A 682 6.42 0.88 -26.34
C GLY A 682 6.81 1.04 -24.88
N ARG A 683 6.92 -0.02 -24.06
CA ARG A 683 7.08 0.10 -22.60
C ARG A 683 8.26 -0.75 -22.09
N PRO A 684 9.48 -0.19 -21.97
CA PRO A 684 10.65 -0.96 -21.52
C PRO A 684 10.46 -1.60 -20.13
N GLU A 685 9.72 -0.94 -19.23
CA GLU A 685 9.38 -1.42 -17.89
C GLU A 685 8.47 -2.66 -17.89
N ARG A 686 7.80 -2.98 -19.02
CA ARG A 686 7.03 -4.21 -19.19
C ARG A 686 7.95 -5.30 -19.72
N LEU A 687 8.55 -6.06 -18.82
CA LEU A 687 9.49 -7.13 -19.16
C LEU A 687 8.82 -8.30 -19.90
N LEU A 688 7.61 -8.69 -19.48
CA LEU A 688 6.88 -9.84 -19.99
C LEU A 688 5.49 -9.46 -20.52
N ASP A 689 4.98 -10.24 -21.47
CA ASP A 689 3.65 -10.05 -22.06
C ASP A 689 2.59 -10.55 -21.08
N GLY A 690 2.85 -11.68 -20.42
CA GLY A 690 1.98 -12.27 -19.42
C GLY A 690 2.62 -12.39 -18.04
N ALA A 691 1.78 -12.69 -17.06
CA ALA A 691 2.24 -13.10 -15.74
C ALA A 691 3.10 -14.37 -15.83
N PRO A 692 4.28 -14.42 -15.19
CA PRO A 692 5.12 -15.62 -15.19
C PRO A 692 4.42 -16.81 -14.52
N ARG A 693 4.85 -18.02 -14.87
CA ARG A 693 4.24 -19.27 -14.36
C ARG A 693 4.26 -19.35 -12.84
N THR A 694 5.38 -18.98 -12.22
CA THR A 694 5.58 -18.96 -10.75
C THR A 694 4.55 -18.07 -10.06
N LEU A 695 4.40 -16.82 -10.51
CA LEU A 695 3.39 -15.89 -9.99
C LEU A 695 1.95 -16.42 -10.14
N ARG A 696 1.60 -17.00 -11.29
CA ARG A 696 0.26 -17.58 -11.51
C ARG A 696 -0.01 -18.76 -10.58
N GLN A 697 1.00 -19.59 -10.30
CA GLN A 697 0.88 -20.70 -9.37
C GLN A 697 0.71 -20.20 -7.93
N LEU A 698 1.50 -19.20 -7.52
CA LEU A 698 1.39 -18.56 -6.21
C LEU A 698 -0.01 -17.95 -6.00
N ALA A 699 -0.53 -17.23 -7.01
CA ALA A 699 -1.87 -16.67 -7.00
C ALA A 699 -2.96 -17.74 -6.80
N ARG A 700 -2.91 -18.85 -7.57
CA ARG A 700 -3.88 -19.96 -7.46
C ARG A 700 -3.82 -20.65 -6.09
N ARG A 701 -2.63 -20.72 -5.50
CA ARG A 701 -2.43 -21.23 -4.15
C ARG A 701 -2.77 -20.20 -3.07
N GLY A 702 -3.21 -19.00 -3.42
CA GLY A 702 -3.59 -17.95 -2.45
C GLY A 702 -2.42 -17.28 -1.74
N GLY A 703 -1.17 -17.49 -2.18
CA GLY A 703 0.01 -16.87 -1.58
C GLY A 703 0.10 -15.35 -1.79
N LEU A 704 -0.78 -14.78 -2.62
CA LEU A 704 -0.87 -13.34 -2.85
C LEU A 704 -1.89 -12.64 -1.94
N GLU A 705 -2.59 -13.35 -1.04
CA GLU A 705 -3.62 -12.72 -0.19
C GLU A 705 -3.05 -11.55 0.62
N GLY A 706 -1.88 -11.76 1.26
CA GLY A 706 -1.17 -10.73 2.02
C GLY A 706 -0.95 -9.45 1.21
N PRO A 707 -0.07 -9.46 0.19
CA PRO A 707 0.24 -8.26 -0.60
C PRO A 707 -0.96 -7.72 -1.40
N ALA A 708 -1.96 -8.56 -1.75
CA ALA A 708 -3.15 -8.08 -2.46
C ALA A 708 -4.11 -7.33 -1.55
N VAL A 709 -4.36 -7.83 -0.34
CA VAL A 709 -5.34 -7.28 0.62
C VAL A 709 -4.76 -6.10 1.42
N HIS A 710 -3.44 -6.04 1.56
CA HIS A 710 -2.74 -5.06 2.39
C HIS A 710 -1.89 -4.09 1.57
N GLY A 711 -2.11 -2.78 1.77
CA GLY A 711 -1.21 -1.73 1.30
C GLY A 711 -0.19 -1.31 2.36
N LEU A 712 0.45 -2.27 3.05
CA LEU A 712 1.37 -1.97 4.16
C LEU A 712 2.64 -1.24 3.68
N PRO A 713 3.19 -0.32 4.48
CA PRO A 713 4.45 0.35 4.13
C PRO A 713 5.62 -0.62 4.22
N LEU A 714 6.36 -0.75 3.12
CA LEU A 714 7.36 -1.82 2.94
C LEU A 714 8.54 -1.74 3.93
N GLY A 715 8.96 -0.51 4.30
CA GLY A 715 10.10 -0.29 5.18
C GLY A 715 9.84 -0.46 6.68
N LEU A 716 8.58 -0.66 7.10
CA LEU A 716 8.20 -0.64 8.52
C LEU A 716 7.67 -1.99 9.04
N ARG A 717 7.11 -2.81 8.14
CA ARG A 717 6.50 -4.10 8.48
C ARG A 717 6.99 -5.15 7.49
N PRO A 718 8.19 -5.71 7.69
CA PRO A 718 8.70 -6.71 6.76
C PRO A 718 7.80 -7.95 6.78
N THR A 719 7.50 -8.43 5.58
CA THR A 719 6.82 -9.71 5.36
C THR A 719 7.72 -10.59 4.49
N PRO A 720 7.61 -11.93 4.58
CA PRO A 720 8.45 -12.82 3.78
C PRO A 720 8.44 -12.50 2.27
N PRO A 721 7.29 -12.20 1.61
CA PRO A 721 7.28 -11.83 0.19
C PRO A 721 8.06 -10.54 -0.13
N ILE A 722 8.02 -9.56 0.76
CA ILE A 722 8.76 -8.30 0.58
C ILE A 722 10.27 -8.57 0.71
N LEU A 723 10.69 -9.31 1.73
CA LEU A 723 12.10 -9.59 1.98
C LEU A 723 12.75 -10.37 0.82
N ARG A 724 12.10 -11.43 0.33
CA ARG A 724 12.58 -12.18 -0.84
C ARG A 724 12.76 -11.29 -2.07
N ALA A 725 11.80 -10.39 -2.32
CA ALA A 725 11.89 -9.45 -3.43
C ALA A 725 13.07 -8.49 -3.29
N LEU A 726 13.34 -7.99 -2.08
CA LEU A 726 14.47 -7.09 -1.82
C LEU A 726 15.82 -7.80 -1.90
N GLU A 727 15.93 -9.03 -1.39
CA GLU A 727 17.13 -9.87 -1.51
C GLU A 727 17.49 -10.09 -2.98
N HIS A 728 16.50 -10.45 -3.79
CA HIS A 728 16.70 -10.61 -5.22
C HIS A 728 17.12 -9.29 -5.89
N VAL A 729 16.42 -8.18 -5.63
CA VAL A 729 16.75 -6.86 -6.21
C VAL A 729 18.15 -6.39 -5.81
N ARG A 730 18.55 -6.57 -4.54
CA ARG A 730 19.91 -6.27 -4.06
C ARG A 730 20.95 -7.09 -4.79
N ALA A 731 20.72 -8.39 -4.95
CA ALA A 731 21.65 -9.29 -5.62
C ALA A 731 21.92 -8.89 -7.09
N LEU A 732 20.98 -8.19 -7.75
CA LEU A 732 21.19 -7.68 -9.12
C LEU A 732 22.21 -6.52 -9.20
N VAL A 733 22.51 -5.85 -8.09
CA VAL A 733 23.35 -4.65 -8.04
C VAL A 733 24.37 -4.75 -6.90
N PRO A 734 25.32 -5.70 -6.94
CA PRO A 734 26.20 -5.99 -5.81
C PRO A 734 27.09 -4.81 -5.40
N ALA A 735 27.42 -3.91 -6.33
CA ALA A 735 28.21 -2.70 -6.05
C ALA A 735 27.43 -1.63 -5.26
N HIS A 736 26.10 -1.69 -5.24
CA HIS A 736 25.21 -0.75 -4.55
C HIS A 736 24.16 -1.53 -3.76
N PRO A 737 24.56 -2.17 -2.65
CA PRO A 737 23.72 -3.12 -1.93
C PRO A 737 22.56 -2.47 -1.17
N ARG A 738 22.63 -1.15 -0.86
CA ARG A 738 21.50 -0.44 -0.26
C ARG A 738 20.43 -0.20 -1.31
N VAL A 739 19.19 -0.53 -0.99
CA VAL A 739 18.04 -0.32 -1.86
C VAL A 739 16.98 0.55 -1.16
N HIS A 740 16.39 1.47 -1.91
CA HIS A 740 15.16 2.17 -1.56
C HIS A 740 14.10 1.85 -2.62
N VAL A 741 12.90 1.46 -2.17
CA VAL A 741 11.79 1.11 -3.07
C VAL A 741 10.81 2.27 -3.19
N ALA A 742 10.55 2.70 -4.41
CA ALA A 742 9.68 3.81 -4.73
C ALA A 742 8.51 3.37 -5.63
N ALA A 743 7.39 4.09 -5.56
CA ALA A 743 6.18 3.76 -6.32
C ALA A 743 6.29 4.10 -7.82
N CYS A 744 7.19 5.00 -8.20
CA CYS A 744 7.49 5.33 -9.59
C CYS A 744 8.94 5.82 -9.74
N LEU A 745 9.37 6.00 -11.00
CA LEU A 745 10.74 6.44 -11.30
C LEU A 745 11.06 7.82 -10.73
N GLY A 746 10.13 8.77 -10.81
CA GLY A 746 10.31 10.12 -10.28
C GLY A 746 10.57 10.15 -8.78
N ASP A 747 9.82 9.33 -8.02
CA ASP A 747 10.03 9.15 -6.59
C ASP A 747 11.41 8.54 -6.29
N ALA A 748 11.85 7.55 -7.08
CA ALA A 748 13.18 6.95 -6.92
C ALA A 748 14.31 7.94 -7.21
N VAL A 749 14.14 8.79 -8.23
CA VAL A 749 15.08 9.87 -8.55
C VAL A 749 15.19 10.88 -7.40
N GLU A 750 14.06 11.25 -6.81
CA GLU A 750 14.04 12.18 -5.68
C GLU A 750 14.64 11.55 -4.40
N ALA A 751 14.40 10.26 -4.17
CA ALA A 751 15.04 9.50 -3.09
C ALA A 751 16.56 9.41 -3.29
N ALA A 752 17.01 9.14 -4.52
CA ALA A 752 18.42 9.14 -4.88
C ALA A 752 19.04 10.52 -4.63
N ARG A 753 18.40 11.62 -5.07
CA ARG A 753 18.89 12.98 -4.82
C ARG A 753 19.04 13.27 -3.31
N ARG A 754 18.01 12.98 -2.52
CA ARG A 754 18.03 13.19 -1.06
C ARG A 754 19.10 12.37 -0.36
N SER A 755 19.39 11.17 -0.86
CA SER A 755 20.41 10.28 -0.31
C SER A 755 21.85 10.76 -0.49
N LEU A 756 22.09 11.80 -1.30
CA LEU A 756 23.44 12.31 -1.57
C LEU A 756 24.01 13.17 -0.43
N GLY A 757 23.19 13.56 0.57
CA GLY A 757 23.67 14.32 1.72
C GLY A 757 24.09 15.76 1.41
N ARG A 758 23.56 16.36 0.34
CA ARG A 758 23.85 17.75 -0.09
C ARG A 758 22.62 18.66 0.02
N PRO A 759 22.05 18.91 1.21
CA PRO A 759 20.80 19.65 1.38
C PRO A 759 20.88 21.13 0.96
N ALA A 760 22.07 21.73 1.03
CA ALA A 760 22.30 23.11 0.60
C ALA A 760 22.46 23.27 -0.92
N ALA A 761 22.63 22.16 -1.66
CA ALA A 761 22.77 22.16 -3.10
C ALA A 761 21.38 21.99 -3.76
N ALA A 762 21.00 22.97 -4.58
CA ALA A 762 19.67 23.02 -5.20
C ALA A 762 19.69 22.72 -6.71
N ALA A 763 20.83 22.90 -7.38
CA ALA A 763 20.92 22.79 -8.83
C ALA A 763 21.18 21.34 -9.29
N VAL A 764 20.51 20.90 -10.35
CA VAL A 764 20.69 19.56 -10.94
C VAL A 764 21.08 19.65 -12.41
N VAL A 765 21.88 18.71 -12.88
CA VAL A 765 22.34 18.66 -14.28
C VAL A 765 21.87 17.36 -14.92
N GLY A 766 21.58 17.39 -16.21
CA GLY A 766 21.33 16.18 -16.99
C GLY A 766 21.72 16.33 -18.45
N LEU A 767 21.43 15.30 -19.25
CA LEU A 767 21.70 15.32 -20.69
C LEU A 767 20.44 15.68 -21.49
N GLU A 768 20.62 16.42 -22.59
CA GLU A 768 19.57 16.70 -23.55
C GLU A 768 18.88 15.43 -24.04
N GLY A 769 17.55 15.46 -24.08
CA GLY A 769 16.73 14.31 -24.51
C GLY A 769 16.46 13.27 -23.42
N GLY A 770 17.01 13.45 -22.22
CA GLY A 770 16.79 12.56 -21.07
C GLY A 770 15.34 12.51 -20.59
N TRP A 771 14.96 11.43 -19.92
CA TRP A 771 13.68 11.28 -19.25
C TRP A 771 13.85 10.50 -17.95
N LEU A 772 13.54 11.16 -16.83
CA LEU A 772 13.78 10.62 -15.48
C LEU A 772 12.47 10.32 -14.72
N GLY A 773 11.32 10.40 -15.39
CA GLY A 773 9.99 10.38 -14.76
C GLY A 773 9.10 11.49 -15.31
N GLU A 774 7.82 11.50 -14.93
CA GLU A 774 6.91 12.60 -15.26
C GLU A 774 6.57 13.48 -14.07
N LEU A 775 6.51 12.88 -12.87
CA LEU A 775 6.32 13.57 -11.60
C LEU A 775 7.62 13.56 -10.80
N GLY A 776 7.72 14.46 -9.83
CA GLY A 776 8.92 14.69 -9.04
C GLY A 776 9.65 15.95 -9.52
N PRO A 777 10.06 16.84 -8.60
CA PRO A 777 10.73 18.09 -8.92
C PRO A 777 11.98 17.89 -9.79
N THR A 778 12.86 16.97 -9.40
CA THR A 778 14.10 16.68 -10.14
C THR A 778 13.82 16.11 -11.53
N ALA A 779 12.92 15.13 -11.63
CA ALA A 779 12.59 14.48 -12.89
C ALA A 779 11.97 15.44 -13.91
N ARG A 780 11.17 16.40 -13.43
CA ARG A 780 10.56 17.45 -14.27
C ARG A 780 11.53 18.55 -14.66
N ALA A 781 12.44 18.93 -13.76
CA ALA A 781 13.44 19.96 -14.02
C ALA A 781 14.37 19.54 -15.17
N LEU A 782 14.81 18.28 -15.16
CA LEU A 782 15.68 17.66 -16.17
C LEU A 782 14.91 17.05 -17.34
N GLY A 783 13.60 16.87 -17.17
CA GLY A 783 12.72 16.32 -18.19
C GLY A 783 12.45 17.31 -19.34
N PRO A 784 11.99 16.80 -20.48
CA PRO A 784 11.63 17.62 -21.63
C PRO A 784 10.41 18.49 -21.31
N THR A 785 10.45 19.75 -21.72
CA THR A 785 9.34 20.70 -21.62
C THR A 785 8.13 20.18 -22.40
N ARG A 786 7.19 19.54 -21.70
CA ARG A 786 5.82 19.47 -22.23
C ARG A 786 5.15 20.80 -21.92
N THR A 787 4.55 21.40 -22.94
CA THR A 787 3.86 22.69 -22.88
C THR A 787 2.68 22.77 -21.89
N ALA A 788 2.30 21.66 -21.23
CA ALA A 788 1.16 21.60 -20.31
C ALA A 788 1.52 21.53 -18.82
N ILE A 789 2.78 21.28 -18.45
CA ILE A 789 3.22 21.14 -17.05
C ILE A 789 4.31 22.21 -16.77
N PRO A 790 4.09 23.14 -15.82
CA PRO A 790 5.12 24.12 -15.44
C PRO A 790 6.39 23.43 -14.97
N ARG A 791 7.55 24.00 -15.32
CA ARG A 791 8.82 23.56 -14.74
C ARG A 791 8.83 23.93 -13.25
N PRO A 792 9.33 23.04 -12.38
CA PRO A 792 9.53 23.42 -11.00
C PRO A 792 10.62 24.51 -10.94
N PRO A 793 10.60 25.36 -9.90
CA PRO A 793 11.61 26.40 -9.69
C PRO A 793 13.01 25.84 -9.33
N THR A 794 13.18 24.51 -9.33
CA THR A 794 14.48 23.85 -9.13
C THR A 794 15.45 24.25 -10.25
N PRO A 795 16.60 24.89 -9.93
CA PRO A 795 17.60 25.24 -10.95
C PRO A 795 18.10 23.99 -11.67
N ALA A 796 18.08 24.00 -13.00
CA ALA A 796 18.49 22.86 -13.79
C ALA A 796 19.17 23.25 -15.11
N SER A 797 20.18 22.48 -15.50
CA SER A 797 20.91 22.64 -16.77
C SER A 797 20.95 21.33 -17.53
N LEU A 798 20.89 21.42 -18.87
CA LEU A 798 21.03 20.27 -19.76
C LEU A 798 22.31 20.43 -20.58
N LEU A 799 23.16 19.41 -20.56
CA LEU A 799 24.35 19.31 -21.39
C LEU A 799 23.99 18.66 -22.74
N PRO A 800 24.70 19.01 -23.84
CA PRO A 800 24.61 18.27 -25.08
C PRO A 800 24.80 16.77 -24.83
N HIS A 801 24.05 15.93 -25.55
CA HIS A 801 24.25 14.49 -25.42
C HIS A 801 25.54 14.07 -26.14
N PRO A 802 26.46 13.32 -25.50
CA PRO A 802 27.78 13.00 -26.07
C PRO A 802 27.75 12.14 -27.34
N ALA A 803 26.70 11.37 -27.55
CA ALA A 803 26.48 10.66 -28.84
C ALA A 803 26.10 11.58 -30.01
N ALA A 804 25.67 12.81 -29.73
CA ALA A 804 25.35 13.81 -30.74
C ALA A 804 26.52 14.78 -30.95
N ASP A 805 27.17 15.18 -29.86
CA ASP A 805 28.34 16.05 -29.86
C ASP A 805 29.22 15.71 -28.65
N LEU A 806 30.29 14.94 -28.86
CA LEU A 806 31.16 14.48 -27.80
C LEU A 806 32.00 15.62 -27.23
N GLU A 807 32.60 16.44 -28.09
CA GLU A 807 33.49 17.52 -27.66
C GLU A 807 32.71 18.63 -26.97
N GLY A 808 31.56 19.06 -27.53
CA GLY A 808 30.69 20.04 -26.87
C GLY A 808 30.14 19.55 -25.54
N ALA A 809 29.87 18.24 -25.39
CA ALA A 809 29.48 17.67 -24.10
C ALA A 809 30.61 17.70 -23.07
N ARG A 810 31.87 17.50 -23.49
CA ARG A 810 33.06 17.57 -22.60
C ARG A 810 33.35 19.00 -22.18
N GLU A 811 33.36 19.94 -23.12
CA GLU A 811 33.53 21.37 -22.83
C GLU A 811 32.45 21.88 -21.87
N ALA A 812 31.19 21.49 -22.10
CA ALA A 812 30.09 21.87 -21.22
C ALA A 812 30.20 21.22 -19.82
N LEU A 813 30.74 20.00 -19.72
CA LEU A 813 31.02 19.34 -18.44
C LEU A 813 32.15 20.05 -17.67
N GLU A 814 33.24 20.39 -18.35
CA GLU A 814 34.36 21.16 -17.77
C GLU A 814 33.91 22.55 -17.31
N ALA A 815 33.10 23.25 -18.11
CA ALA A 815 32.56 24.55 -17.75
C ALA A 815 31.69 24.54 -16.47
N LEU A 816 31.09 23.40 -16.10
CA LEU A 816 30.37 23.27 -14.82
C LEU A 816 31.32 23.30 -13.62
N ALA A 817 32.58 22.88 -13.78
CA ALA A 817 33.59 22.92 -12.72
C ALA A 817 34.04 24.35 -12.41
N ASP A 818 34.10 25.21 -13.43
CA ASP A 818 34.55 26.60 -13.34
C ASP A 818 33.44 27.58 -12.90
N GLN A 819 32.18 27.13 -12.88
CA GLN A 819 31.10 27.96 -12.37
C GLN A 819 31.27 28.18 -10.85
N PRO A 820 31.06 29.40 -10.33
CA PRO A 820 31.09 29.69 -8.88
C PRO A 820 30.02 28.93 -8.07
N GLY A 821 29.32 27.98 -8.68
CA GLY A 821 28.31 27.08 -8.12
C GLY A 821 28.73 25.59 -8.03
N GLY A 822 30.00 25.21 -8.18
CA GLY A 822 30.46 23.83 -7.86
C GLY A 822 29.95 23.27 -6.50
N PRO A 823 29.87 24.10 -5.42
CA PRO A 823 29.23 23.71 -4.17
C PRO A 823 27.68 23.62 -4.23
N ALA A 824 27.03 24.32 -5.16
CA ALA A 824 25.57 24.43 -5.30
C ALA A 824 24.94 23.34 -6.19
N LEU A 825 25.75 22.56 -6.93
CA LEU A 825 25.31 21.40 -7.71
C LEU A 825 25.04 20.20 -6.79
N ALA A 826 23.82 19.66 -6.88
CA ALA A 826 23.37 18.51 -6.10
C ALA A 826 23.82 17.19 -6.74
N ALA A 827 23.64 17.04 -8.06
CA ALA A 827 24.08 15.88 -8.83
C ALA A 827 23.93 16.09 -10.34
N LEU A 828 24.67 15.26 -11.09
CA LEU A 828 24.45 15.02 -12.52
C LEU A 828 23.66 13.71 -12.69
N PHE A 829 22.49 13.79 -13.34
CA PHE A 829 21.64 12.65 -13.65
C PHE A 829 21.73 12.32 -15.14
N LEU A 830 22.03 11.07 -15.49
CA LEU A 830 22.03 10.66 -16.89
C LEU A 830 21.50 9.25 -17.08
N GLU A 831 20.96 8.99 -18.27
CA GLU A 831 20.59 7.64 -18.69
C GLU A 831 21.76 7.05 -19.52
N PRO A 832 22.35 5.89 -19.15
CA PRO A 832 23.37 5.24 -19.97
C PRO A 832 22.89 4.94 -21.40
N LEU A 833 21.59 4.62 -21.50
CA LEU A 833 20.84 4.51 -22.74
C LEU A 833 19.54 5.30 -22.59
N GLN A 834 19.41 6.41 -23.31
CA GLN A 834 18.25 7.29 -23.19
C GLN A 834 16.96 6.61 -23.64
N ARG A 835 15.98 6.55 -22.74
CA ARG A 835 14.67 5.93 -22.98
C ARG A 835 13.92 6.56 -24.16
N ARG A 836 14.12 7.85 -24.43
CA ARG A 836 13.37 8.59 -25.46
C ARG A 836 14.05 8.61 -26.82
N THR A 837 15.36 8.79 -26.86
CA THR A 837 16.12 9.03 -28.10
C THR A 837 16.86 7.81 -28.59
N GLY A 838 17.06 6.80 -27.72
CA GLY A 838 17.90 5.63 -27.98
C GLY A 838 19.40 5.91 -27.98
N ARG A 839 19.82 7.15 -27.69
CA ARG A 839 21.24 7.50 -27.65
C ARG A 839 21.92 6.81 -26.46
N ARG A 840 23.07 6.19 -26.73
CA ARG A 840 23.93 5.56 -25.74
C ARG A 840 25.09 6.50 -25.43
N VAL A 841 25.48 6.62 -24.16
CA VAL A 841 26.68 7.36 -23.79
C VAL A 841 27.92 6.60 -24.31
N PRO A 842 28.79 7.24 -25.12
CA PRO A 842 29.95 6.57 -25.72
C PRO A 842 31.09 6.41 -24.71
N ASP A 843 31.93 5.39 -24.92
CA ASP A 843 33.00 5.02 -23.98
C ASP A 843 33.96 6.17 -23.61
N PRO A 844 34.42 7.03 -24.54
CA PRO A 844 35.31 8.15 -24.20
C PRO A 844 34.69 9.15 -23.21
N PHE A 845 33.37 9.29 -23.18
CA PHE A 845 32.71 10.23 -22.26
C PHE A 845 32.71 9.72 -20.82
N TRP A 846 32.71 8.40 -20.59
CA TRP A 846 32.78 7.84 -19.24
C TRP A 846 34.08 8.17 -18.53
N ALA A 847 35.21 8.18 -19.27
CA ALA A 847 36.50 8.58 -18.72
C ALA A 847 36.48 10.06 -18.30
N ALA A 848 36.03 10.95 -19.19
CA ALA A 848 35.90 12.38 -18.89
C ALA A 848 34.95 12.65 -17.71
N LEU A 849 33.86 11.87 -17.59
CA LEU A 849 32.92 11.98 -16.48
C LEU A 849 33.53 11.57 -15.13
N GLU A 850 34.35 10.52 -15.11
CA GLU A 850 35.05 10.09 -13.88
C GLU A 850 36.12 11.11 -13.47
N ASP A 851 36.90 11.62 -14.42
CA ASP A 851 37.90 12.67 -14.15
C ASP A 851 37.23 13.93 -13.57
N TRP A 852 36.11 14.36 -14.18
CA TRP A 852 35.33 15.49 -13.69
C TRP A 852 34.72 15.24 -12.30
N ARG A 853 34.15 14.05 -12.08
CA ARG A 853 33.56 13.67 -10.79
C ARG A 853 34.62 13.66 -9.70
N ALA A 854 35.81 13.11 -9.98
CA ALA A 854 36.93 13.08 -9.05
C ALA A 854 37.44 14.50 -8.72
N ALA A 855 37.50 15.39 -9.72
CA ALA A 855 37.95 16.77 -9.53
C ALA A 855 36.96 17.65 -8.76
N THR A 856 35.66 17.48 -9.00
CA THR A 856 34.60 18.36 -8.45
C THR A 856 33.92 17.82 -7.20
N GLY A 857 33.94 16.50 -6.99
CA GLY A 857 33.16 15.83 -5.95
C GLY A 857 31.64 15.93 -6.18
N VAL A 858 31.18 16.30 -7.38
CA VAL A 858 29.75 16.33 -7.71
C VAL A 858 29.26 14.91 -8.00
N PRO A 859 28.23 14.41 -7.30
CA PRO A 859 27.77 13.04 -7.50
C PRO A 859 27.14 12.80 -8.87
N VAL A 860 27.33 11.58 -9.39
CA VAL A 860 26.69 11.09 -10.62
C VAL A 860 25.64 10.04 -10.28
N VAL A 861 24.43 10.25 -10.79
CA VAL A 861 23.29 9.34 -10.66
C VAL A 861 22.95 8.75 -12.03
N LEU A 862 23.06 7.43 -12.18
CA LEU A 862 22.58 6.75 -13.39
C LEU A 862 21.09 6.42 -13.25
N VAL A 863 20.33 6.69 -14.31
CA VAL A 863 18.92 6.32 -14.43
C VAL A 863 18.75 5.30 -15.54
N GLU A 864 18.55 4.04 -15.19
CA GLU A 864 18.70 2.90 -16.10
C GLU A 864 17.41 2.10 -16.34
N SER A 865 16.26 2.77 -16.42
CA SER A 865 14.98 2.07 -16.63
C SER A 865 14.80 1.50 -18.06
N ALA A 866 15.56 2.00 -19.04
CA ALA A 866 15.40 1.61 -20.43
C ALA A 866 16.02 0.25 -20.74
N SER A 867 17.24 0.00 -20.24
CA SER A 867 18.03 -1.22 -20.49
C SER A 867 17.93 -2.28 -19.39
N ALA A 868 17.29 -1.97 -18.26
CA ALA A 868 17.14 -2.88 -17.14
C ALA A 868 16.34 -4.16 -17.45
N GLY A 869 16.52 -5.17 -16.60
CA GLY A 869 15.82 -6.45 -16.66
C GLY A 869 16.30 -7.32 -17.81
N TRP A 870 17.62 -7.43 -18.00
CA TRP A 870 18.28 -8.20 -19.06
C TRP A 870 18.02 -7.72 -20.49
N ARG A 871 17.31 -6.60 -20.64
CA ARG A 871 16.90 -6.10 -21.96
C ARG A 871 18.09 -5.69 -22.83
N SER A 872 19.17 -5.18 -22.26
CA SER A 872 20.37 -4.79 -23.02
C SER A 872 21.15 -5.98 -23.59
N GLY A 873 20.96 -7.19 -23.06
CA GLY A 873 21.85 -8.33 -23.30
C GLY A 873 23.18 -8.25 -22.52
N ALA A 874 23.38 -7.22 -21.70
CA ALA A 874 24.60 -6.94 -20.94
C ALA A 874 24.49 -7.37 -19.46
N GLY A 875 23.70 -8.41 -19.17
CA GLY A 875 23.29 -8.76 -17.81
C GLY A 875 22.04 -7.99 -17.34
N PRO A 876 21.72 -7.98 -16.02
CA PRO A 876 20.48 -7.40 -15.51
C PRO A 876 20.36 -5.89 -15.77
N LEU A 877 21.50 -5.20 -15.81
CA LEU A 877 21.66 -3.77 -16.00
C LEU A 877 22.87 -3.54 -16.91
N LEU A 878 22.77 -2.62 -17.86
CA LEU A 878 23.88 -2.13 -18.68
C LEU A 878 24.99 -1.51 -17.81
N ALA A 879 24.66 -0.91 -16.67
CA ALA A 879 25.63 -0.38 -15.71
C ALA A 879 26.66 -1.43 -15.24
N SER A 880 26.29 -2.72 -15.27
CA SER A 880 27.19 -3.82 -14.91
C SER A 880 28.39 -3.96 -15.87
N GLU A 881 28.28 -3.48 -17.10
CA GLU A 881 29.39 -3.53 -18.08
C GLU A 881 30.13 -2.19 -18.23
N LEU A 882 29.66 -1.14 -17.56
CA LEU A 882 30.30 0.18 -17.70
C LEU A 882 31.64 0.21 -16.94
N PRO A 883 32.66 0.89 -17.50
CA PRO A 883 33.92 1.16 -16.81
C PRO A 883 33.77 2.24 -15.73
N PHE A 884 32.53 2.55 -15.32
CA PHE A 884 32.15 3.62 -14.42
C PHE A 884 31.26 3.06 -13.30
N THR A 885 31.48 3.50 -12.07
CA THR A 885 30.62 3.15 -10.92
C THR A 885 29.98 4.42 -10.38
N PRO A 886 28.67 4.63 -10.57
CA PRO A 886 28.02 5.86 -10.13
C PRO A 886 27.93 5.97 -8.61
N ASP A 887 27.63 7.17 -8.12
CA ASP A 887 27.27 7.37 -6.71
C ASP A 887 25.92 6.73 -6.41
N ARG A 888 24.96 6.82 -7.33
CA ARG A 888 23.61 6.23 -7.19
C ARG A 888 23.15 5.61 -8.50
N LEU A 889 22.36 4.55 -8.41
CA LEU A 889 21.75 3.89 -9.56
C LEU A 889 20.24 3.76 -9.37
N VAL A 890 19.46 4.26 -10.33
CA VAL A 890 18.00 4.28 -10.26
C VAL A 890 17.42 3.54 -11.45
N TRP A 891 16.44 2.66 -11.24
CA TRP A 891 15.78 1.95 -12.34
C TRP A 891 14.37 1.51 -11.95
N ALA A 892 13.59 0.99 -12.90
CA ALA A 892 12.21 0.58 -12.67
C ALA A 892 11.89 -0.78 -13.32
N ALA A 893 11.01 -1.53 -12.68
CA ALA A 893 10.46 -2.79 -13.18
C ALA A 893 8.94 -2.81 -12.95
N GLY A 894 8.15 -2.88 -14.03
CA GLY A 894 6.70 -2.80 -13.93
C GLY A 894 6.21 -1.47 -13.35
N ARG A 895 5.60 -1.52 -12.16
CA ARG A 895 5.02 -0.36 -11.45
C ARG A 895 5.73 -0.05 -10.12
N VAL A 896 6.99 -0.45 -10.03
CA VAL A 896 7.88 -0.15 -8.89
C VAL A 896 9.22 0.32 -9.43
N ALA A 897 9.88 1.19 -8.68
CA ALA A 897 11.22 1.67 -8.96
C ALA A 897 12.15 1.46 -7.76
N PHE A 898 13.44 1.43 -8.05
CA PHE A 898 14.50 1.15 -7.10
C PHE A 898 15.56 2.23 -7.22
N ALA A 899 15.97 2.79 -6.08
CA ALA A 899 17.18 3.59 -5.98
C ALA A 899 18.21 2.79 -5.18
N HIS A 900 19.41 2.65 -5.74
CA HIS A 900 20.52 1.91 -5.17
C HIS A 900 21.63 2.86 -4.74
N ALA A 901 22.28 2.53 -3.63
CA ALA A 901 23.41 3.28 -3.09
C ALA A 901 24.49 2.37 -2.47
N PRO A 902 25.71 2.90 -2.25
CA PRO A 902 26.75 2.20 -1.49
C PRO A 902 26.32 1.90 -0.05
N GLU A 903 27.04 1.01 0.62
CA GLU A 903 26.68 0.49 1.94
C GLU A 903 26.66 1.53 3.07
N ASP A 904 27.34 2.65 2.93
CA ASP A 904 27.41 3.74 3.91
C ASP A 904 26.41 4.89 3.60
N ALA A 905 25.81 4.90 2.42
CA ALA A 905 24.98 6.00 1.95
C ALA A 905 23.61 6.08 2.63
N PRO A 906 23.20 7.24 3.17
CA PRO A 906 21.91 7.37 3.86
C PRO A 906 20.75 7.35 2.86
N PHE A 907 19.80 6.44 3.00
CA PHE A 907 18.47 6.61 2.41
C PHE A 907 17.50 7.14 3.46
N PRO A 908 16.53 7.99 3.09
CA PRO A 908 15.48 8.38 4.02
C PRO A 908 14.73 7.12 4.49
N ALA A 909 14.51 7.04 5.80
CA ALA A 909 13.77 5.93 6.42
C ALA A 909 12.28 5.95 6.02
N ALA A 910 11.75 7.14 5.71
CA ALA A 910 10.40 7.35 5.19
C ALA A 910 10.33 7.19 3.66
N GLY A 911 9.14 6.89 3.13
CA GLY A 911 8.83 7.00 1.70
C GLY A 911 8.87 5.70 0.88
N TRP A 912 8.94 4.54 1.52
CA TRP A 912 8.72 3.25 0.84
C TRP A 912 7.23 3.02 0.55
N ASP A 913 6.70 3.83 -0.37
CA ASP A 913 5.26 3.95 -0.64
C ASP A 913 4.75 3.05 -1.77
N ALA A 914 5.63 2.22 -2.35
CA ALA A 914 5.23 1.29 -3.41
C ALA A 914 4.22 0.25 -2.91
N ASP A 915 3.33 -0.18 -3.82
CA ASP A 915 2.38 -1.26 -3.53
C ASP A 915 3.14 -2.60 -3.34
N PRO A 916 2.94 -3.33 -2.22
CA PRO A 916 3.61 -4.62 -1.98
C PRO A 916 3.38 -5.66 -3.09
N LEU A 917 2.20 -5.67 -3.70
CA LEU A 917 1.91 -6.58 -4.80
C LEU A 917 2.69 -6.19 -6.06
N ALA A 918 2.92 -4.91 -6.31
CA ALA A 918 3.76 -4.47 -7.43
C ALA A 918 5.22 -4.94 -7.26
N LEU A 919 5.75 -4.89 -6.04
CA LEU A 919 7.07 -5.42 -5.72
C LEU A 919 7.16 -6.94 -5.92
N VAL A 920 6.19 -7.70 -5.42
CA VAL A 920 6.12 -9.16 -5.63
C VAL A 920 6.00 -9.51 -7.11
N GLN A 921 5.20 -8.76 -7.88
CA GLN A 921 5.08 -8.94 -9.33
C GLN A 921 6.41 -8.67 -10.04
N ALA A 922 7.13 -7.61 -9.67
CA ALA A 922 8.43 -7.29 -10.22
C ALA A 922 9.45 -8.40 -9.91
N HIS A 923 9.48 -8.92 -8.68
CA HIS A 923 10.34 -10.04 -8.29
C HIS A 923 10.14 -11.25 -9.22
N HIS A 924 8.90 -11.73 -9.40
CA HIS A 924 8.66 -12.86 -10.29
C HIS A 924 8.94 -12.56 -11.77
N ALA A 925 8.71 -11.32 -12.21
CA ALA A 925 9.01 -10.92 -13.59
C ALA A 925 10.52 -10.87 -13.86
N LEU A 926 11.32 -10.41 -12.89
CA LEU A 926 12.78 -10.37 -12.99
C LEU A 926 13.38 -11.77 -13.03
N ARG A 927 12.89 -12.70 -12.19
CA ARG A 927 13.31 -14.12 -12.21
C ARG A 927 13.04 -14.76 -13.57
N ALA A 928 11.82 -14.60 -14.09
CA ALA A 928 11.48 -15.12 -15.41
C ALA A 928 12.24 -14.43 -16.55
N ALA A 929 12.60 -13.13 -16.41
CA ALA A 929 13.45 -12.44 -17.37
C ALA A 929 14.88 -13.00 -17.37
N ARG A 930 15.42 -13.36 -16.19
CA ARG A 930 16.71 -14.04 -16.03
C ARG A 930 16.71 -15.39 -16.75
N ASP A 931 15.70 -16.23 -16.52
CA ASP A 931 15.57 -17.53 -17.20
C ASP A 931 15.65 -17.38 -18.74
N LEU A 932 14.89 -16.42 -19.29
CA LEU A 932 14.89 -16.13 -20.73
C LEU A 932 16.23 -15.59 -21.24
N ALA A 933 16.97 -14.87 -20.41
CA ALA A 933 18.28 -14.35 -20.76
C ALA A 933 19.34 -15.47 -20.78
N LEU A 934 19.28 -16.39 -19.82
CA LEU A 934 20.15 -17.58 -19.77
C LEU A 934 19.88 -18.52 -20.96
N ASP A 935 18.64 -18.59 -21.43
CA ASP A 935 18.25 -19.31 -22.66
C ASP A 935 18.64 -18.59 -23.97
N GLY A 936 19.42 -17.50 -23.91
CA GLY A 936 20.01 -16.82 -25.06
C GLY A 936 19.24 -15.59 -25.59
N LEU A 937 18.35 -14.99 -24.78
CA LEU A 937 17.58 -13.77 -25.07
C LEU A 937 17.08 -13.68 -26.53
N VAL A 938 16.36 -14.70 -26.97
CA VAL A 938 15.89 -14.87 -28.36
C VAL A 938 15.14 -13.64 -28.90
N ALA A 939 14.46 -12.88 -28.03
CA ALA A 939 13.76 -11.66 -28.40
C ALA A 939 14.68 -10.55 -28.97
N ALA A 940 15.94 -10.46 -28.54
CA ALA A 940 16.88 -9.46 -29.05
C ALA A 940 17.30 -9.77 -30.48
N ALA A 941 17.71 -11.03 -30.75
CA ALA A 941 18.07 -11.49 -32.09
C ALA A 941 16.91 -11.34 -33.08
N ARG A 942 15.70 -11.77 -32.68
CA ARG A 942 14.50 -11.64 -33.52
C ARG A 942 14.11 -10.19 -33.79
N LEU A 943 14.31 -9.30 -32.83
CA LEU A 943 14.06 -7.87 -33.04
C LEU A 943 15.04 -7.29 -34.06
N GLU A 944 16.30 -7.71 -34.00
CA GLU A 944 17.32 -7.30 -34.96
C GLU A 944 16.97 -7.73 -36.39
N ASP A 945 16.58 -9.00 -36.57
CA ASP A 945 16.12 -9.52 -37.86
C ASP A 945 14.90 -8.75 -38.37
N ALA A 946 13.92 -8.49 -37.49
CA ALA A 946 12.69 -7.78 -37.86
C ALA A 946 12.94 -6.33 -38.30
N LEU A 947 14.01 -5.68 -37.81
CA LEU A 947 14.37 -4.30 -38.15
C LEU A 947 15.26 -4.17 -39.40
N ALA A 948 15.80 -5.28 -39.91
CA ALA A 948 16.65 -5.29 -41.11
C ALA A 948 16.05 -4.53 -42.32
N PRO A 949 14.73 -4.55 -42.60
CA PRO A 949 14.15 -3.80 -43.71
C PRO A 949 14.30 -2.28 -43.58
N LEU A 950 14.19 -1.74 -42.35
CA LEU A 950 14.38 -0.30 -42.12
C LEU A 950 15.85 0.10 -42.33
N ARG A 951 16.76 -0.74 -41.83
CA ARG A 951 18.21 -0.54 -41.99
C ARG A 951 18.63 -0.58 -43.46
N GLY A 952 18.08 -1.53 -44.22
CA GLY A 952 18.28 -1.64 -45.67
C GLY A 952 17.77 -0.42 -46.45
N ALA A 953 16.76 0.29 -45.92
CA ALA A 953 16.26 1.55 -46.47
C ALA A 953 16.98 2.81 -45.93
N GLY A 954 18.11 2.65 -45.24
CA GLY A 954 18.93 3.76 -44.76
C GLY A 954 18.47 4.43 -43.46
N ALA A 955 17.51 3.84 -42.73
CA ALA A 955 17.12 4.37 -41.42
C ALA A 955 18.25 4.21 -40.40
N GLU A 956 18.57 5.28 -39.66
CA GLU A 956 19.50 5.22 -38.53
C GLU A 956 18.86 4.41 -37.39
N GLU A 957 19.59 3.42 -36.89
CA GLU A 957 19.19 2.59 -35.76
C GLU A 957 19.99 2.94 -34.51
N ARG A 958 19.30 3.01 -33.36
CA ARG A 958 19.92 3.23 -32.04
C ARG A 958 19.40 2.19 -31.03
N GLY A 959 20.02 2.10 -29.86
CA GLY A 959 19.65 1.17 -28.78
C GLY A 959 20.57 -0.06 -28.66
N THR A 960 20.16 -1.03 -27.83
CA THR A 960 20.88 -2.30 -27.61
C THR A 960 19.95 -3.42 -27.10
N GLY A 961 20.33 -4.69 -27.28
CA GLY A 961 19.55 -5.89 -26.96
C GLY A 961 18.09 -5.89 -27.47
N ALA A 962 17.11 -6.14 -26.59
CA ALA A 962 15.68 -6.06 -26.85
C ALA A 962 15.10 -4.65 -26.64
N LEU A 963 15.90 -3.61 -26.90
CA LEU A 963 15.49 -2.21 -27.00
C LEU A 963 16.14 -1.55 -28.22
N ARG A 964 15.33 -1.19 -29.22
CA ARG A 964 15.80 -0.56 -30.46
C ARG A 964 14.99 0.68 -30.81
N PHE A 965 15.59 1.55 -31.58
CA PHE A 965 15.00 2.78 -32.06
C PHE A 965 15.33 2.95 -33.54
N ALA A 966 14.33 3.33 -34.34
CA ALA A 966 14.52 3.73 -35.72
C ALA A 966 14.25 5.24 -35.85
N VAL A 967 15.23 5.98 -36.37
CA VAL A 967 15.11 7.41 -36.65
C VAL A 967 14.61 7.58 -38.08
N LEU A 968 13.37 8.04 -38.21
CA LEU A 968 12.64 8.07 -39.49
C LEU A 968 12.22 9.49 -39.91
N GLY A 969 12.46 10.50 -39.07
CA GLY A 969 12.01 11.88 -39.34
C GLY A 969 10.50 11.95 -39.56
N ASP A 970 10.08 12.61 -40.63
CA ASP A 970 8.66 12.78 -40.97
C ASP A 970 7.95 11.45 -41.30
N ALA A 971 8.70 10.43 -41.76
CA ALA A 971 8.17 9.11 -42.05
C ALA A 971 7.74 8.34 -40.79
N ALA A 972 8.15 8.75 -39.58
CA ALA A 972 7.77 8.08 -38.34
C ALA A 972 6.25 8.02 -38.13
N GLY A 973 5.51 9.06 -38.53
CA GLY A 973 4.05 9.10 -38.42
C GLY A 973 3.36 8.07 -39.32
N PRO A 974 3.57 8.13 -40.65
CA PRO A 974 3.06 7.14 -41.60
C PRO A 974 3.44 5.69 -41.26
N VAL A 975 4.71 5.44 -40.92
CA VAL A 975 5.17 4.09 -40.54
C VAL A 975 4.48 3.60 -39.27
N ALA A 976 4.33 4.44 -38.24
CA ALA A 976 3.57 4.08 -37.04
C ALA A 976 2.11 3.75 -37.37
N ALA A 977 1.44 4.54 -38.20
CA ALA A 977 0.05 4.29 -38.59
C ALA A 977 -0.12 2.95 -39.34
N LEU A 978 0.84 2.60 -40.21
CA LEU A 978 0.86 1.31 -40.92
C LEU A 978 1.03 0.12 -39.97
N LEU A 979 1.92 0.26 -38.99
CA LEU A 979 2.12 -0.73 -37.93
C LEU A 979 0.87 -0.87 -37.06
N GLU A 980 0.26 0.25 -36.65
CA GLU A 980 -0.93 0.28 -35.81
C GLU A 980 -2.14 -0.35 -36.49
N ALA A 981 -2.30 -0.15 -37.81
CA ALA A 981 -3.33 -0.80 -38.62
C ALA A 981 -3.20 -2.34 -38.63
N ARG A 982 -2.02 -2.89 -38.29
CA ARG A 982 -1.75 -4.32 -38.11
C ARG A 982 -1.73 -4.76 -36.65
N GLY A 983 -2.10 -3.88 -35.72
CA GLY A 983 -2.06 -4.15 -34.29
C GLY A 983 -0.65 -4.09 -33.69
N ILE A 984 0.33 -3.53 -34.37
CA ILE A 984 1.69 -3.35 -33.84
C ILE A 984 1.82 -1.91 -33.35
N HIS A 985 2.10 -1.74 -32.07
CA HIS A 985 2.09 -0.44 -31.42
C HIS A 985 3.49 -0.08 -30.88
N PRO A 986 4.38 0.48 -31.72
CA PRO A 986 5.62 1.08 -31.26
C PRO A 986 5.32 2.36 -30.47
N ALA A 987 6.28 2.81 -29.66
CA ALA A 987 6.18 4.15 -29.08
C ALA A 987 6.82 5.18 -30.02
N ARG A 988 6.08 6.21 -30.40
CA ARG A 988 6.60 7.33 -31.20
C ARG A 988 7.03 8.49 -30.32
N VAL A 989 8.23 9.02 -30.57
CA VAL A 989 8.78 10.22 -29.91
C VAL A 989 9.35 11.13 -30.99
N GLY A 990 8.57 12.13 -31.43
CA GLY A 990 8.93 12.95 -32.59
C GLY A 990 9.10 12.08 -33.84
N GLY A 991 10.21 12.24 -34.55
CA GLY A 991 10.59 11.44 -35.72
C GLY A 991 11.24 10.09 -35.41
N VAL A 992 11.10 9.56 -34.19
CA VAL A 992 11.71 8.29 -33.76
C VAL A 992 10.64 7.28 -33.37
N LEU A 993 10.78 6.03 -33.82
CA LEU A 993 10.00 4.88 -33.35
C LEU A 993 10.84 4.03 -32.42
N ARG A 994 10.29 3.71 -31.24
CA ARG A 994 10.90 2.83 -30.24
C ARG A 994 10.25 1.46 -30.26
N PHE A 995 11.10 0.44 -30.24
CA PHE A 995 10.77 -0.97 -30.20
C PHE A 995 11.38 -1.63 -28.95
N ALA A 996 10.51 -2.01 -28.01
CA ALA A 996 10.83 -2.65 -26.74
C ALA A 996 9.85 -3.83 -26.54
N PRO A 997 10.06 -4.97 -27.23
CA PRO A 997 9.19 -6.13 -27.10
C PRO A 997 9.27 -6.75 -25.70
N PRO A 998 8.20 -7.39 -25.21
CA PRO A 998 8.32 -8.32 -24.09
C PRO A 998 9.34 -9.42 -24.40
N LEU A 999 10.08 -9.85 -23.39
CA LEU A 999 11.15 -10.84 -23.55
C LEU A 999 10.60 -12.24 -23.86
N ASP A 1000 9.38 -12.54 -23.44
CA ASP A 1000 8.63 -13.77 -23.71
C ASP A 1000 7.76 -13.68 -24.98
N ALA A 1001 7.97 -12.67 -25.83
CA ALA A 1001 7.20 -12.51 -27.05
C ALA A 1001 7.44 -13.71 -28.00
N PRO A 1002 6.36 -14.34 -28.53
CA PRO A 1002 6.51 -15.51 -29.37
C PRO A 1002 6.99 -15.12 -30.78
N PRO A 1003 7.67 -16.02 -31.52
CA PRO A 1003 8.31 -15.73 -32.80
C PRO A 1003 7.38 -15.10 -33.84
N GLU A 1004 6.13 -15.54 -33.90
CA GLU A 1004 5.17 -15.13 -34.94
C GLU A 1004 4.85 -13.62 -34.87
N ARG A 1005 5.07 -12.99 -33.71
CA ARG A 1005 4.92 -11.53 -33.57
C ARG A 1005 6.07 -10.76 -34.22
N PHE A 1006 7.28 -11.32 -34.21
CA PHE A 1006 8.43 -10.71 -34.87
C PHE A 1006 8.33 -10.88 -36.39
N ASP A 1007 7.85 -12.02 -36.88
CA ASP A 1007 7.59 -12.24 -38.30
C ASP A 1007 6.55 -11.23 -38.85
N ALA A 1008 5.48 -11.00 -38.07
CA ALA A 1008 4.47 -9.99 -38.39
C ALA A 1008 5.04 -8.56 -38.39
N LEU A 1009 5.94 -8.25 -37.45
CA LEU A 1009 6.65 -6.97 -37.40
C LEU A 1009 7.54 -6.78 -38.63
N GLN A 1010 8.36 -7.77 -38.96
CA GLN A 1010 9.24 -7.74 -40.13
C GLN A 1010 8.44 -7.48 -41.40
N THR A 1011 7.39 -8.28 -41.64
CA THR A 1011 6.51 -8.13 -42.82
C THR A 1011 5.91 -6.73 -42.92
N ALA A 1012 5.50 -6.15 -41.79
CA ALA A 1012 4.96 -4.80 -41.76
C ALA A 1012 6.02 -3.73 -42.04
N LEU A 1013 7.24 -3.91 -41.51
CA LEU A 1013 8.36 -3.01 -41.73
C LEU A 1013 8.93 -3.08 -43.16
N GLU A 1014 8.93 -4.25 -43.79
CA GLU A 1014 9.28 -4.40 -45.21
C GLU A 1014 8.34 -3.58 -46.10
N ARG A 1015 7.05 -3.62 -45.79
CA ARG A 1015 6.07 -2.80 -46.51
C ARG A 1015 6.28 -1.32 -46.23
N ALA A 1016 6.49 -0.94 -44.97
CA ALA A 1016 6.72 0.44 -44.57
C ALA A 1016 7.97 1.04 -45.23
N ALA A 1017 9.05 0.26 -45.31
CA ALA A 1017 10.28 0.64 -45.99
C ALA A 1017 10.03 0.94 -47.49
N ARG A 1018 9.29 0.07 -48.19
CA ARG A 1018 8.90 0.28 -49.60
C ARG A 1018 7.93 1.44 -49.84
N GLU A 1019 7.08 1.77 -48.87
CA GLU A 1019 6.05 2.81 -49.05
C GLU A 1019 6.50 4.20 -48.62
N HIS A 1020 7.45 4.31 -47.68
CA HIS A 1020 7.75 5.56 -46.99
C HIS A 1020 9.23 5.93 -46.86
N LEU A 1021 10.16 5.03 -47.18
CA LEU A 1021 11.61 5.25 -46.99
C LEU A 1021 12.46 5.05 -48.25
N SER A 1022 11.91 4.38 -49.28
CA SER A 1022 12.57 4.11 -50.57
C SER A 1022 12.46 5.25 -51.57
#